data_AF-A0A8B9SUJ4-F1
#
_entry.id   AF-A0A8B9SUJ4-F1
#
_cell.length_a   1.000
_cell.length_b   1.000
_cell.length_c   1.000
_cell.angle_alpha   90.00
_cell.angle_beta   90.00
_cell.angle_gamma   90.00
#
_symmetry.space_group_name_H-M   'P 1'
#
loop_
_entity.id
_entity.type
_entity.pdbx_description
1 polymer ?
#
loop_
_entity_poly.entity_id
_entity_poly.type
_entity_poly.pdbx_seq_one_letter_code
_entity_poly.pdbx_strand_id
1 'polypeptide(L)'
;MAGLVNNLLILFLVFQNNCLGFRSPLSVFKRYKDATRSLSSECLGSDRPVISLGLSDFALDIRMPGVTPKQSDTYLCMSVPLPVDDEAYVVDFKPHASMDTVHHMLLFGCNEPSSTENYWDCDEGTCKDKSNILYAWARNAPPTRLPKGVGFRVGGETGGKFFVLQVHYGDISAFRDKHKDCSGVTLHLTHQKQPLIAGMYLMMSVNTVIPPGEKVVDADIACHYKRFPMHLFAYRVHTHRLGKVVSGYRVRNGQWTLIGRQSPQLPQAFYPVEHPVDVSYDDILAARCVFSGEGRTTETHIGGTANDEMCNFYIMYYMEAKHAVSYMTCTQNANPEMFRNIPQEANIPIPIKPDMLKMTHGHHEETKDTDKSSLQLSKGEEGEILDQDFHIEEAVEWPGLDLKLGQVSGLALDLENNLVVFHRGDHVWDENSFDSKFVYQQRGLGPIEQNTILVLNPSTAKLLHSTGKSLFYLPHGLSIDKNGNYWVTDVALHQVFKLGADAKEPLLTLGVALQPGSDKNHFCQPTDVAVDPISGSVYVSDGYCNSRIIQFSPNGLYIMQWGEETSSGRPGQFHIPHSLALIPDFSQLCVADRENGRIQCFRLGTGEFIREIKHKSFGRELFAVSYVPGGLLFAVNGMPYPGEAEPVQGFVMNFSTGEIIDTFIPLRKSFEMPHDIVASEDKIVFVGDVHARTVWKFASTESKGGGGLNLGNFFASHKGYSRKGFDRLSTEGSDQEKDEDDGTDSEEEYSPPPPPPAPSSS
;
A
#
# COMPACT_ATOMS: atom_id res chain seq x y z
N MET A 1 20.66 -6.38 88.21
CA MET A 1 21.86 -5.69 87.69
C MET A 1 22.28 -6.38 86.40
N ALA A 2 22.51 -5.56 85.36
CA ALA A 2 23.40 -5.77 84.20
C ALA A 2 23.19 -6.99 83.27
N GLY A 3 23.26 -6.70 81.96
CA GLY A 3 24.09 -7.52 81.07
C GLY A 3 23.38 -8.42 80.06
N LEU A 4 23.00 -7.80 78.93
CA LEU A 4 23.10 -8.26 77.54
C LEU A 4 23.10 -9.78 77.17
N VAL A 5 22.14 -10.06 76.28
CA VAL A 5 22.22 -10.82 75.00
C VAL A 5 22.20 -12.36 75.03
N ASN A 6 20.96 -12.84 74.89
CA ASN A 6 20.43 -13.72 73.82
C ASN A 6 21.21 -14.95 73.35
N ASN A 7 20.59 -16.12 73.53
CA ASN A 7 20.62 -17.21 72.55
C ASN A 7 19.23 -17.87 72.45
N LEU A 8 18.88 -18.20 71.20
CA LEU A 8 17.72 -18.91 70.68
C LEU A 8 17.05 -19.94 71.62
N LEU A 9 15.71 -20.05 71.56
CA LEU A 9 14.98 -21.09 70.79
C LEU A 9 13.58 -21.42 71.42
N ILE A 10 12.62 -21.74 70.54
CA ILE A 10 11.46 -22.65 70.70
C ILE A 10 10.06 -22.07 71.03
N LEU A 11 9.21 -22.19 69.99
CA LEU A 11 7.80 -22.61 69.92
C LEU A 11 6.81 -22.17 71.02
N PHE A 12 5.62 -21.72 70.62
CA PHE A 12 4.48 -22.62 70.44
C PHE A 12 3.29 -21.91 69.75
N LEU A 13 2.66 -22.67 68.84
CA LEU A 13 1.36 -22.39 68.24
C LEU A 13 0.23 -22.50 69.26
N VAL A 14 -0.84 -21.73 69.08
CA VAL A 14 -2.21 -22.19 68.70
C VAL A 14 -3.26 -21.17 69.16
N PHE A 15 -3.91 -20.60 68.14
CA PHE A 15 -5.29 -20.07 68.01
C PHE A 15 -6.29 -20.19 69.16
N GLN A 16 -7.12 -19.13 69.33
CA GLN A 16 -8.59 -19.25 69.18
C GLN A 16 -9.24 -17.94 68.71
N ASN A 17 -10.29 -18.11 67.90
CA ASN A 17 -11.18 -17.12 67.29
C ASN A 17 -11.96 -16.26 68.31
N ASN A 18 -12.29 -15.02 67.92
CA ASN A 18 -13.68 -14.54 67.97
C ASN A 18 -13.91 -13.32 67.05
N CYS A 19 -15.02 -13.38 66.32
CA CYS A 19 -15.53 -12.39 65.38
C CYS A 19 -16.07 -11.12 66.08
N LEU A 20 -15.97 -9.96 65.40
CA LEU A 20 -17.10 -9.14 64.90
C LEU A 20 -16.64 -7.71 64.53
N GLY A 21 -17.10 -7.22 63.36
CA GLY A 21 -17.29 -5.77 63.14
C GLY A 21 -16.72 -5.16 61.85
N PHE A 22 -17.48 -5.24 60.76
CA PHE A 22 -17.65 -4.26 59.66
C PHE A 22 -16.45 -3.43 59.12
N ARG A 23 -16.13 -3.60 57.81
CA ARG A 23 -16.04 -2.49 56.81
C ARG A 23 -15.75 -2.95 55.37
N SER A 24 -16.61 -2.49 54.44
CA SER A 24 -16.41 -1.97 53.07
C SER A 24 -15.45 -2.65 52.05
N PRO A 25 -15.86 -2.86 50.79
CA PRO A 25 -15.16 -3.69 49.80
C PRO A 25 -14.07 -2.90 49.06
N LEU A 26 -12.82 -2.97 49.52
CA LEU A 26 -11.66 -2.41 48.80
C LEU A 26 -10.41 -3.31 48.91
N SER A 27 -10.59 -4.63 48.89
CA SER A 27 -9.46 -5.58 49.00
C SER A 27 -9.63 -6.85 48.17
N VAL A 28 -9.96 -6.72 46.88
CA VAL A 28 -9.86 -7.83 45.90
C VAL A 28 -8.76 -7.60 44.85
N PHE A 29 -8.20 -6.40 44.71
CA PHE A 29 -7.08 -6.16 43.79
C PHE A 29 -5.70 -6.35 44.46
N LYS A 30 -5.36 -7.59 44.84
CA LYS A 30 -3.94 -7.97 45.02
C LYS A 30 -3.73 -9.49 45.00
N ARG A 31 -3.94 -10.13 43.85
CA ARG A 31 -3.32 -11.42 43.49
C ARG A 31 -3.51 -11.71 42.00
N TYR A 32 -2.77 -10.99 41.17
CA TYR A 32 -2.31 -11.50 39.87
C TYR A 32 -1.04 -10.73 39.48
N LYS A 33 0.04 -11.07 40.17
CA LYS A 33 1.41 -10.79 39.72
C LYS A 33 2.16 -12.09 39.95
N ASP A 34 2.92 -12.48 38.94
CA ASP A 34 3.76 -13.67 38.83
C ASP A 34 3.10 -14.90 38.19
N ALA A 35 2.82 -14.76 36.90
CA ALA A 35 3.10 -15.78 35.89
C ALA A 35 3.56 -15.14 34.56
N THR A 36 4.36 -14.07 34.63
CA THR A 36 5.11 -13.59 33.46
C THR A 36 6.29 -14.52 33.24
N ARG A 37 6.16 -15.47 32.30
CA ARG A 37 7.30 -16.15 31.70
C ARG A 37 8.25 -15.09 31.14
N SER A 38 9.50 -15.07 31.60
CA SER A 38 10.50 -14.15 31.07
C SER A 38 10.85 -14.55 29.64
N LEU A 39 10.45 -13.76 28.66
CA LEU A 39 11.09 -13.80 27.35
C LEU A 39 12.54 -13.32 27.54
N SER A 40 13.50 -14.18 27.25
CA SER A 40 14.92 -13.82 27.27
C SER A 40 15.24 -12.82 26.16
N SER A 41 15.73 -11.65 26.54
CA SER A 41 16.05 -10.50 25.69
C SER A 41 17.35 -10.68 24.90
N GLU A 42 17.28 -11.18 23.67
CA GLU A 42 18.44 -11.19 22.75
C GLU A 42 18.16 -10.52 21.39
N CYS A 43 16.96 -9.97 21.19
CA CYS A 43 16.64 -9.07 20.09
C CYS A 43 16.26 -7.70 20.66
N LEU A 44 16.83 -6.62 20.12
CA LEU A 44 16.59 -5.25 20.58
C LEU A 44 15.11 -4.85 20.33
N GLY A 45 14.26 -5.05 21.33
CA GLY A 45 12.86 -4.63 21.38
C GLY A 45 12.36 -4.67 22.82
N SER A 46 11.54 -3.70 23.24
CA SER A 46 11.12 -3.50 24.63
C SER A 46 10.54 -4.76 25.29
N ASP A 47 10.83 -4.97 26.58
CA ASP A 47 10.32 -6.06 27.46
C ASP A 47 8.78 -6.15 27.60
N ARG A 48 8.01 -5.44 26.77
CA ARG A 48 6.55 -5.38 26.82
C ARG A 48 5.97 -5.79 25.46
N PRO A 49 5.34 -6.98 25.35
CA PRO A 49 4.67 -7.41 24.13
C PRO A 49 3.39 -6.61 23.84
N VAL A 50 2.86 -5.86 24.82
CA VAL A 50 1.66 -5.04 24.68
C VAL A 50 2.01 -3.56 24.77
N ILE A 51 1.66 -2.80 23.74
CA ILE A 51 1.85 -1.35 23.66
C ILE A 51 0.47 -0.69 23.65
N SER A 52 0.16 0.13 24.66
CA SER A 52 -1.09 0.89 24.69
C SER A 52 -1.05 1.99 23.62
N LEU A 53 -2.02 2.02 22.71
CA LEU A 53 -2.15 3.03 21.65
C LEU A 53 -3.24 4.08 21.97
N GLY A 54 -4.07 3.82 22.98
CA GLY A 54 -5.10 4.74 23.46
C GLY A 54 -5.87 4.15 24.64
N LEU A 55 -7.09 4.64 24.88
CA LEU A 55 -7.99 4.14 25.93
C LEU A 55 -8.62 2.78 25.56
N SER A 56 -8.84 2.51 24.28
CA SER A 56 -9.48 1.28 23.77
C SER A 56 -8.56 0.42 22.91
N ASP A 57 -7.39 0.93 22.52
CA ASP A 57 -6.56 0.39 21.46
C ASP A 57 -5.18 0.00 21.99
N PHE A 58 -4.68 -1.14 21.54
CA PHE A 58 -3.37 -1.65 21.91
C PHE A 58 -2.74 -2.45 20.76
N ALA A 59 -1.42 -2.39 20.65
CA ALA A 59 -0.67 -3.27 19.78
C ALA A 59 -0.15 -4.48 20.56
N LEU A 60 -0.16 -5.65 19.93
CA LEU A 60 0.42 -6.89 20.43
C LEU A 60 1.52 -7.34 19.48
N ASP A 61 2.77 -7.34 19.96
CA ASP A 61 3.91 -7.81 19.18
C ASP A 61 4.15 -9.31 19.40
N ILE A 62 4.11 -10.08 18.32
CA ILE A 62 4.25 -11.55 18.33
C ILE A 62 5.51 -11.89 17.54
N ARG A 63 6.60 -12.20 18.24
CA ARG A 63 7.92 -12.46 17.65
C ARG A 63 8.46 -13.82 18.04
N MET A 64 9.23 -14.43 17.13
CA MET A 64 10.05 -15.59 17.47
C MET A 64 11.04 -15.24 18.60
N PRO A 65 11.24 -16.13 19.59
CA PRO A 65 12.04 -15.83 20.78
C PRO A 65 13.56 -15.99 20.54
N GLY A 66 14.09 -15.37 19.47
CA GLY A 66 15.52 -15.41 19.15
C GLY A 66 16.00 -16.80 18.72
N VAL A 67 15.37 -17.34 17.68
CA VAL A 67 15.60 -18.71 17.17
C VAL A 67 16.76 -18.76 16.18
N THR A 68 17.38 -19.94 16.03
CA THR A 68 18.41 -20.19 15.02
C THR A 68 18.08 -21.50 14.31
N PRO A 69 17.38 -21.43 13.16
CA PRO A 69 17.09 -22.59 12.32
C PRO A 69 18.39 -23.32 11.92
N LYS A 70 18.39 -24.66 11.99
CA LYS A 70 19.57 -25.49 11.70
C LYS A 70 19.52 -26.13 10.32
N GLN A 71 18.35 -26.21 9.71
CA GLN A 71 18.11 -26.82 8.41
C GLN A 71 17.29 -25.87 7.55
N SER A 72 17.52 -25.87 6.24
CA SER A 72 16.62 -25.21 5.30
C SER A 72 15.23 -25.85 5.35
N ASP A 73 14.22 -25.07 4.99
CA ASP A 73 12.81 -25.46 5.01
C ASP A 73 12.30 -25.88 6.40
N THR A 74 12.78 -25.20 7.46
CA THR A 74 12.30 -25.43 8.84
C THR A 74 11.05 -24.59 9.11
N TYR A 75 10.01 -25.21 9.69
CA TYR A 75 8.80 -24.53 10.16
C TYR A 75 8.81 -24.43 11.68
N LEU A 76 8.94 -23.22 12.21
CA LEU A 76 8.87 -22.98 13.66
C LEU A 76 7.56 -22.32 14.03
N CYS A 77 6.98 -22.79 15.14
CA CYS A 77 5.74 -22.30 15.70
C CYS A 77 5.99 -21.73 17.09
N MET A 78 5.29 -20.65 17.45
CA MET A 78 5.26 -20.11 18.81
C MET A 78 3.86 -19.61 19.14
N SER A 79 3.51 -19.49 20.42
CA SER A 79 2.20 -19.00 20.84
C SER A 79 2.27 -17.87 21.85
N VAL A 80 1.29 -16.97 21.78
CA VAL A 80 1.10 -15.87 22.71
C VAL A 80 -0.38 -15.86 23.15
N PRO A 81 -0.67 -15.84 24.47
CA PRO A 81 -2.03 -15.67 24.94
C PRO A 81 -2.55 -14.27 24.61
N LEU A 82 -3.84 -14.14 24.34
CA LEU A 82 -4.49 -12.84 24.23
C LEU A 82 -4.35 -12.10 25.59
N PRO A 83 -3.91 -10.84 25.61
CA PRO A 83 -3.65 -10.12 26.88
C PRO A 83 -4.94 -9.68 27.59
N VAL A 84 -6.10 -9.93 26.99
CA VAL A 84 -7.43 -9.55 27.48
C VAL A 84 -8.35 -10.77 27.45
N ASP A 85 -9.18 -10.93 28.47
CA ASP A 85 -10.18 -12.00 28.53
C ASP A 85 -11.48 -11.63 27.76
N ASP A 86 -11.77 -10.33 27.70
CA ASP A 86 -12.93 -9.77 27.00
C ASP A 86 -12.74 -9.79 25.47
N GLU A 87 -13.86 -9.60 24.76
CA GLU A 87 -13.86 -9.51 23.30
C GLU A 87 -13.01 -8.33 22.80
N ALA A 88 -12.18 -8.60 21.79
CA ALA A 88 -11.38 -7.61 21.07
C ALA A 88 -11.40 -7.87 19.56
N TYR A 89 -10.95 -6.88 18.79
CA TYR A 89 -10.98 -6.90 17.34
C TYR A 89 -9.59 -6.62 16.79
N VAL A 90 -9.06 -7.54 15.97
CA VAL A 90 -7.81 -7.32 15.22
C VAL A 90 -8.16 -6.53 13.97
N VAL A 91 -7.63 -5.32 13.83
CA VAL A 91 -7.97 -4.37 12.77
C VAL A 91 -6.80 -4.07 11.82
N ASP A 92 -5.57 -4.44 12.18
CA ASP A 92 -4.41 -4.29 11.29
C ASP A 92 -3.29 -5.31 11.63
N PHE A 93 -2.44 -5.59 10.65
CA PHE A 93 -1.30 -6.50 10.73
C PHE A 93 -0.05 -5.85 10.15
N LYS A 94 1.01 -5.76 10.96
CA LYS A 94 2.33 -5.25 10.52
C LYS A 94 3.38 -6.37 10.54
N PRO A 95 3.81 -6.87 9.37
CA PRO A 95 4.80 -7.94 9.32
C PRO A 95 6.19 -7.41 9.65
N HIS A 96 6.98 -8.27 10.29
CA HIS A 96 8.38 -8.03 10.60
C HIS A 96 9.18 -9.29 10.31
N ALA A 97 9.53 -9.50 9.05
CA ALA A 97 10.33 -10.64 8.61
C ALA A 97 11.77 -10.23 8.29
N SER A 98 12.72 -11.07 8.67
CA SER A 98 14.09 -11.03 8.14
C SER A 98 14.05 -11.48 6.69
N MET A 99 14.17 -10.51 5.78
CA MET A 99 14.00 -10.76 4.35
C MET A 99 14.98 -11.79 3.81
N ASP A 100 16.15 -11.97 4.42
CA ASP A 100 17.16 -12.92 3.94
C ASP A 100 16.80 -14.40 4.20
N THR A 101 15.98 -14.70 5.22
CA THR A 101 15.79 -16.07 5.71
C THR A 101 14.33 -16.52 5.75
N VAL A 102 13.40 -15.62 6.06
CA VAL A 102 11.99 -15.97 6.18
C VAL A 102 11.34 -16.03 4.81
N HIS A 103 10.76 -17.19 4.50
CA HIS A 103 10.05 -17.42 3.25
C HIS A 103 8.58 -17.02 3.35
N HIS A 104 7.90 -17.42 4.44
CA HIS A 104 6.51 -16.99 4.72
C HIS A 104 6.21 -17.07 6.22
N MET A 105 5.16 -16.38 6.66
CA MET A 105 4.64 -16.43 8.02
C MET A 105 3.12 -16.60 7.99
N LEU A 106 2.58 -17.43 8.89
CA LEU A 106 1.15 -17.61 9.07
C LEU A 106 0.79 -17.31 10.53
N LEU A 107 -0.34 -16.65 10.73
CA LEU A 107 -0.89 -16.39 12.06
C LEU A 107 -2.25 -17.06 12.20
N PHE A 108 -2.40 -17.82 13.27
CA PHE A 108 -3.62 -18.52 13.60
C PHE A 108 -4.20 -18.05 14.93
N GLY A 109 -5.51 -18.06 15.06
CA GLY A 109 -6.23 -17.99 16.33
C GLY A 109 -6.76 -19.36 16.72
N CYS A 110 -6.50 -19.80 17.95
CA CYS A 110 -7.06 -21.04 18.51
C CYS A 110 -7.18 -20.99 20.04
N ASN A 111 -7.74 -22.03 20.65
CA ASN A 111 -7.90 -22.09 22.10
C ASN A 111 -6.79 -22.90 22.78
N GLU A 112 -6.25 -23.91 22.10
CA GLU A 112 -5.22 -24.79 22.64
C GLU A 112 -4.07 -24.97 21.64
N PRO A 113 -2.96 -24.24 21.81
CA PRO A 113 -1.75 -24.48 21.02
C PRO A 113 -1.25 -25.93 21.17
N SER A 114 -0.60 -26.45 20.13
CA SER A 114 -0.09 -27.83 20.15
C SER A 114 0.98 -28.07 21.22
N SER A 115 1.82 -27.07 21.49
CA SER A 115 2.85 -27.12 22.52
C SER A 115 2.74 -25.95 23.50
N THR A 116 3.35 -26.14 24.67
CA THR A 116 3.48 -25.10 25.71
C THR A 116 4.91 -24.58 25.85
N GLU A 117 5.81 -25.03 24.98
CA GLU A 117 7.20 -24.55 24.87
C GLU A 117 7.26 -23.12 24.33
N ASN A 118 8.44 -22.49 24.41
CA ASN A 118 8.62 -21.12 23.92
C ASN A 118 8.47 -21.02 22.39
N TYR A 119 8.92 -22.05 21.69
CA TYR A 119 8.67 -22.31 20.28
C TYR A 119 8.84 -23.83 20.05
N TRP A 120 8.27 -24.39 18.98
CA TRP A 120 8.36 -25.81 18.63
C TRP A 120 8.36 -26.00 17.11
N ASP A 121 8.58 -27.23 16.65
CA ASP A 121 8.46 -27.58 15.23
C ASP A 121 6.98 -27.70 14.83
N CYS A 122 6.54 -26.95 13.82
CA CYS A 122 5.15 -26.95 13.40
C CYS A 122 4.67 -28.31 12.88
N ASP A 123 5.57 -29.23 12.51
CA ASP A 123 5.24 -30.60 12.10
C ASP A 123 4.61 -31.41 13.25
N GLU A 124 4.86 -31.02 14.52
CA GLU A 124 4.18 -31.58 15.69
C GLU A 124 2.72 -31.08 15.82
N GLY A 125 2.34 -30.11 14.99
CA GLY A 125 1.02 -29.50 14.91
C GLY A 125 1.02 -28.02 15.31
N THR A 126 0.02 -27.27 14.81
CA THR A 126 -0.15 -25.84 15.12
C THR A 126 -1.05 -25.61 16.35
N CYS A 127 -2.25 -26.19 16.34
CA CYS A 127 -3.19 -26.18 17.45
C CYS A 127 -3.79 -27.59 17.64
N LYS A 128 -4.19 -27.92 18.87
CA LYS A 128 -4.90 -29.17 19.18
C LYS A 128 -6.37 -29.10 18.75
N ASP A 129 -6.94 -27.91 18.89
CA ASP A 129 -8.25 -27.57 18.35
C ASP A 129 -8.12 -26.98 16.94
N LYS A 130 -9.24 -26.53 16.40
CA LYS A 130 -9.29 -25.99 15.04
C LYS A 130 -8.48 -24.70 14.96
N SER A 131 -7.45 -24.69 14.11
CA SER A 131 -6.68 -23.48 13.80
C SER A 131 -7.44 -22.60 12.82
N ASN A 132 -7.74 -21.36 13.22
CA ASN A 132 -8.34 -20.36 12.34
C ASN A 132 -7.24 -19.45 11.82
N ILE A 133 -6.91 -19.54 10.54
CA ILE A 133 -5.95 -18.62 9.94
C ILE A 133 -6.53 -17.19 9.94
N LEU A 134 -5.72 -16.24 10.41
CA LEU A 134 -6.09 -14.82 10.50
C LEU A 134 -5.26 -13.97 9.54
N TYR A 135 -4.00 -14.34 9.34
CA TYR A 135 -3.06 -13.60 8.51
C TYR A 135 -2.05 -14.54 7.85
N ALA A 136 -1.63 -14.18 6.64
CA ALA A 136 -0.54 -14.83 5.94
C ALA A 136 0.33 -13.76 5.29
N TRP A 137 1.64 -13.91 5.46
CA TRP A 137 2.66 -13.10 4.79
C TRP A 137 3.55 -14.03 3.99
N ALA A 138 3.94 -13.64 2.78
CA ALA A 138 4.94 -14.36 2.02
C ALA A 138 5.92 -13.36 1.40
N ARG A 139 7.19 -13.76 1.30
CA ARG A 139 8.22 -12.96 0.66
C ARG A 139 7.79 -12.65 -0.78
N ASN A 140 7.89 -11.38 -1.17
CA ASN A 140 7.51 -10.86 -2.49
C ASN A 140 6.00 -10.94 -2.84
N ALA A 141 5.12 -11.22 -1.87
CA ALA A 141 3.68 -11.12 -2.06
C ALA A 141 3.14 -9.75 -1.58
N PRO A 142 2.07 -9.22 -2.21
CA PRO A 142 1.39 -8.02 -1.72
C PRO A 142 0.95 -8.18 -0.25
N PRO A 143 1.06 -7.13 0.58
CA PRO A 143 0.59 -7.19 1.96
C PRO A 143 -0.94 -7.24 2.00
N THR A 144 -1.49 -8.15 2.80
CA THR A 144 -2.92 -8.20 3.07
C THR A 144 -3.31 -7.09 4.04
N ARG A 145 -4.18 -6.17 3.60
CA ARG A 145 -4.79 -5.14 4.46
C ARG A 145 -6.26 -5.43 4.68
N LEU A 146 -6.75 -5.17 5.89
CA LEU A 146 -8.17 -5.26 6.20
C LEU A 146 -8.90 -4.01 5.67
N PRO A 147 -10.10 -4.15 5.07
CA PRO A 147 -10.92 -3.00 4.74
C PRO A 147 -11.28 -2.19 6.00
N LYS A 148 -11.54 -0.90 5.83
CA LYS A 148 -11.88 -0.01 6.94
C LYS A 148 -13.16 -0.46 7.64
N GLY A 149 -13.15 -0.45 8.97
CA GLY A 149 -14.29 -0.90 9.79
C GLY A 149 -14.49 -2.43 9.80
N VAL A 150 -13.55 -3.20 9.23
CA VAL A 150 -13.51 -4.66 9.30
C VAL A 150 -12.49 -5.08 10.35
N GLY A 151 -12.87 -6.02 11.23
CA GLY A 151 -11.92 -6.64 12.15
C GLY A 151 -12.21 -8.09 12.46
N PHE A 152 -11.17 -8.87 12.76
CA PHE A 152 -11.33 -10.23 13.26
C PHE A 152 -11.68 -10.21 14.74
N ARG A 153 -12.82 -10.79 15.09
CA ARG A 153 -13.23 -10.96 16.49
C ARG A 153 -12.37 -12.04 17.18
N VAL A 154 -11.73 -11.68 18.29
CA VAL A 154 -10.88 -12.56 19.11
C VAL A 154 -11.23 -12.41 20.60
N GLY A 155 -10.86 -13.38 21.43
CA GLY A 155 -11.21 -13.39 22.85
C GLY A 155 -12.69 -13.63 23.15
N GLY A 156 -13.13 -13.30 24.36
CA GLY A 156 -14.50 -13.54 24.83
C GLY A 156 -14.88 -15.03 24.90
N GLU A 157 -16.18 -15.33 24.82
CA GLU A 157 -16.69 -16.71 24.94
C GLU A 157 -16.46 -17.56 23.69
N THR A 158 -16.36 -16.92 22.51
CA THR A 158 -16.38 -17.62 21.20
C THR A 158 -15.13 -17.38 20.34
N GLY A 159 -14.27 -16.42 20.68
CA GLY A 159 -13.05 -16.11 19.93
C GLY A 159 -11.85 -16.92 20.42
N GLY A 160 -10.82 -17.03 19.57
CA GLY A 160 -9.56 -17.68 19.95
C GLY A 160 -8.87 -16.97 21.10
N LYS A 161 -8.35 -17.74 22.06
CA LYS A 161 -7.64 -17.25 23.26
C LYS A 161 -6.14 -17.13 23.08
N PHE A 162 -5.60 -17.78 22.07
CA PHE A 162 -4.18 -17.77 21.73
C PHE A 162 -4.00 -17.38 20.26
N PHE A 163 -2.93 -16.64 20.02
CA PHE A 163 -2.34 -16.54 18.70
C PHE A 163 -1.20 -17.53 18.58
N VAL A 164 -1.15 -18.25 17.46
CA VAL A 164 -0.03 -19.13 17.09
C VAL A 164 0.59 -18.56 15.82
N LEU A 165 1.86 -18.16 15.91
CA LEU A 165 2.66 -17.70 14.79
C LEU A 165 3.49 -18.88 14.27
N GLN A 166 3.36 -19.16 12.98
CA GLN A 166 4.21 -20.06 12.22
C GLN A 166 5.13 -19.24 11.32
N VAL A 167 6.43 -19.54 11.33
CA VAL A 167 7.43 -18.94 10.46
C VAL A 167 8.15 -20.05 9.71
N HIS A 168 8.14 -19.97 8.38
CA HIS A 168 8.88 -20.86 7.51
C HIS A 168 10.21 -20.23 7.10
N TYR A 169 11.31 -20.88 7.49
CA TYR A 169 12.67 -20.47 7.15
C TYR A 169 13.17 -21.28 5.95
N GLY A 170 13.33 -20.61 4.81
CA GLY A 170 13.76 -21.25 3.56
C GLY A 170 15.28 -21.36 3.48
N ASP A 171 15.95 -20.27 3.09
CA ASP A 171 17.41 -20.21 3.08
C ASP A 171 17.95 -19.88 4.47
N ILE A 172 18.83 -20.75 4.99
CA ILE A 172 19.48 -20.57 6.28
C ILE A 172 20.96 -20.14 6.15
N SER A 173 21.41 -19.79 4.94
CA SER A 173 22.78 -19.36 4.68
C SER A 173 23.20 -18.15 5.52
N ALA A 174 22.25 -17.26 5.85
CA ALA A 174 22.49 -16.12 6.72
C ALA A 174 22.77 -16.52 8.18
N PHE A 175 22.28 -17.68 8.66
CA PHE A 175 22.50 -18.15 10.04
C PHE A 175 23.91 -18.75 10.29
N ARG A 176 24.84 -18.65 9.33
CA ARG A 176 26.21 -19.17 9.46
C ARG A 176 26.99 -18.55 10.62
N ASP A 177 26.71 -17.31 10.95
CA ASP A 177 27.26 -16.57 12.10
C ASP A 177 26.53 -16.86 13.42
N LYS A 178 25.52 -17.75 13.40
CA LYS A 178 24.64 -18.10 14.52
C LYS A 178 23.88 -16.89 15.09
N HIS A 179 23.59 -15.88 14.27
CA HIS A 179 22.68 -14.83 14.69
C HIS A 179 21.29 -15.42 15.01
N LYS A 180 20.52 -14.67 15.80
CA LYS A 180 19.19 -15.05 16.25
C LYS A 180 18.15 -14.29 15.46
N ASP A 181 17.11 -14.98 15.02
CA ASP A 181 15.97 -14.38 14.33
C ASP A 181 14.80 -14.15 15.29
N CYS A 182 14.19 -12.97 15.14
CA CYS A 182 13.01 -12.55 15.88
C CYS A 182 11.91 -12.07 14.93
N SER A 183 11.79 -12.75 13.78
CA SER A 183 10.74 -12.46 12.82
C SER A 183 9.36 -12.73 13.43
N GLY A 184 8.35 -11.99 12.97
CA GLY A 184 6.98 -12.12 13.43
C GLY A 184 6.07 -11.01 12.94
N VAL A 185 5.02 -10.71 13.70
CA VAL A 185 3.97 -9.78 13.30
C VAL A 185 3.49 -8.97 14.51
N THR A 186 3.26 -7.67 14.30
CA THR A 186 2.57 -6.81 15.27
C THR A 186 1.11 -6.68 14.86
N LEU A 187 0.20 -6.91 15.81
CA LEU A 187 -1.24 -6.77 15.62
C LEU A 187 -1.72 -5.46 16.20
N HIS A 188 -2.61 -4.73 15.51
CA HIS A 188 -3.40 -3.66 16.12
C HIS A 188 -4.73 -4.24 16.58
N LEU A 189 -4.99 -4.19 17.89
CA LEU A 189 -6.25 -4.59 18.50
C LEU A 189 -7.01 -3.40 19.08
N THR A 190 -8.34 -3.48 19.02
CA THR A 190 -9.23 -2.50 19.67
C THR A 190 -10.38 -3.20 20.40
N HIS A 191 -10.83 -2.60 21.49
CA HIS A 191 -12.09 -2.96 22.16
C HIS A 191 -13.31 -2.31 21.49
N GLN A 192 -13.12 -1.39 20.54
CA GLN A 192 -14.21 -0.80 19.79
C GLN A 192 -14.82 -1.83 18.85
N LYS A 193 -16.13 -2.07 19.01
CA LYS A 193 -16.87 -3.01 18.17
C LYS A 193 -16.83 -2.56 16.72
N GLN A 194 -16.32 -3.42 15.85
CA GLN A 194 -16.28 -3.16 14.43
C GLN A 194 -17.68 -3.39 13.81
N PRO A 195 -18.14 -2.52 12.89
CA PRO A 195 -19.42 -2.70 12.21
C PRO A 195 -19.43 -3.95 11.32
N LEU A 196 -18.27 -4.32 10.78
CA LEU A 196 -18.06 -5.48 9.93
C LEU A 196 -17.05 -6.42 10.59
N ILE A 197 -17.35 -7.71 10.58
CA ILE A 197 -16.51 -8.74 11.18
C ILE A 197 -15.90 -9.59 10.09
N ALA A 198 -14.58 -9.66 10.08
CA ALA A 198 -13.84 -10.55 9.19
C ALA A 198 -14.02 -12.01 9.62
N GLY A 199 -14.06 -12.89 8.62
CA GLY A 199 -14.06 -14.33 8.80
C GLY A 199 -13.37 -15.05 7.67
N MET A 200 -13.21 -16.36 7.87
CA MET A 200 -12.56 -17.25 6.91
C MET A 200 -13.54 -18.31 6.42
N TYR A 201 -13.61 -18.54 5.11
CA TYR A 201 -14.30 -19.66 4.51
C TYR A 201 -13.25 -20.57 3.90
N LEU A 202 -13.04 -21.74 4.50
CA LEU A 202 -12.10 -22.74 3.99
C LEU A 202 -12.82 -23.73 3.09
N MET A 203 -12.46 -23.79 1.82
CA MET A 203 -12.80 -24.91 0.95
C MET A 203 -11.63 -25.87 0.92
N MET A 204 -11.85 -27.14 1.26
CA MET A 204 -10.80 -28.14 1.22
C MET A 204 -11.26 -29.48 0.63
N SER A 205 -10.40 -30.13 -0.14
CA SER A 205 -10.63 -31.53 -0.53
C SER A 205 -10.19 -32.46 0.58
N VAL A 206 -10.85 -33.61 0.70
CA VAL A 206 -10.53 -34.64 1.71
C VAL A 206 -10.37 -36.04 1.12
N ASN A 207 -10.83 -36.28 -0.11
CA ASN A 207 -10.94 -37.61 -0.70
C ASN A 207 -10.26 -37.73 -2.07
N THR A 208 -9.55 -36.70 -2.53
CA THR A 208 -8.80 -36.77 -3.79
C THR A 208 -7.67 -37.79 -3.69
N VAL A 209 -7.53 -38.59 -4.74
CA VAL A 209 -6.39 -39.50 -4.97
C VAL A 209 -5.75 -39.11 -6.29
N ILE A 210 -4.44 -38.90 -6.30
CA ILE A 210 -3.65 -38.56 -7.49
C ILE A 210 -2.87 -39.81 -7.90
N PRO A 211 -3.26 -40.49 -8.98
CA PRO A 211 -2.53 -41.67 -9.47
C PRO A 211 -1.14 -41.29 -10.00
N PRO A 212 -0.13 -42.18 -9.85
CA PRO A 212 1.20 -41.93 -10.36
C PRO A 212 1.22 -41.85 -11.90
N GLY A 213 1.89 -40.83 -12.44
CA GLY A 213 2.03 -40.61 -13.89
C GLY A 213 0.83 -39.96 -14.58
N GLU A 214 -0.27 -39.72 -13.86
CA GLU A 214 -1.44 -39.05 -14.41
C GLU A 214 -1.14 -37.56 -14.69
N LYS A 215 -1.50 -37.07 -15.88
CA LYS A 215 -1.11 -35.71 -16.28
C LYS A 215 -1.92 -34.63 -15.59
N VAL A 216 -3.22 -34.88 -15.43
CA VAL A 216 -4.19 -33.93 -14.90
C VAL A 216 -5.15 -34.67 -13.99
N VAL A 217 -5.22 -34.25 -12.72
CA VAL A 217 -6.18 -34.76 -11.74
C VAL A 217 -6.89 -33.58 -11.10
N ASP A 218 -8.22 -33.54 -11.21
CA ASP A 218 -9.05 -32.48 -10.66
C ASP A 218 -9.56 -32.85 -9.26
N ALA A 219 -9.42 -31.92 -8.31
CA ALA A 219 -10.07 -31.97 -7.01
C ALA A 219 -11.14 -30.89 -6.92
N ASP A 220 -12.40 -31.31 -7.01
CA ASP A 220 -13.56 -30.43 -7.03
C ASP A 220 -14.24 -30.35 -5.67
N ILE A 221 -14.53 -29.13 -5.22
CA ILE A 221 -15.16 -28.81 -3.94
C ILE A 221 -16.34 -27.90 -4.20
N ALA A 222 -17.53 -28.23 -3.72
CA ALA A 222 -18.72 -27.37 -3.86
C ALA A 222 -19.69 -27.50 -2.69
N CYS A 223 -20.12 -26.37 -2.12
CA CYS A 223 -21.14 -26.33 -1.08
C CYS A 223 -22.14 -25.19 -1.31
N HIS A 224 -23.40 -25.45 -0.93
CA HIS A 224 -24.42 -24.40 -0.85
C HIS A 224 -24.14 -23.47 0.34
N TYR A 225 -24.22 -22.18 0.09
CA TYR A 225 -24.14 -21.14 1.09
C TYR A 225 -25.53 -20.88 1.69
N LYS A 226 -25.65 -21.01 3.02
CA LYS A 226 -26.94 -20.92 3.74
C LYS A 226 -26.92 -19.93 4.90
N ARG A 227 -26.13 -18.86 4.78
CA ARG A 227 -25.97 -17.84 5.81
C ARG A 227 -26.36 -16.47 5.27
N PHE A 228 -26.34 -15.47 6.15
CA PHE A 228 -26.47 -14.06 5.74
C PHE A 228 -25.38 -13.70 4.75
N PRO A 229 -25.57 -12.66 3.91
CA PRO A 229 -24.57 -12.29 2.91
C PRO A 229 -23.19 -12.05 3.51
N MET A 230 -22.17 -12.52 2.81
CA MET A 230 -20.78 -12.21 3.09
C MET A 230 -20.12 -11.60 1.84
N HIS A 231 -19.17 -10.71 2.07
CA HIS A 231 -18.45 -10.02 1.00
C HIS A 231 -17.00 -10.45 1.02
N LEU A 232 -16.54 -11.01 -0.09
CA LEU A 232 -15.19 -11.55 -0.23
C LEU A 232 -14.24 -10.40 -0.54
N PHE A 233 -13.07 -10.39 0.09
CA PHE A 233 -12.07 -9.33 -0.15
C PHE A 233 -10.65 -9.85 -0.36
N ALA A 234 -10.36 -11.10 0.02
CA ALA A 234 -9.10 -11.74 -0.29
C ALA A 234 -9.21 -13.27 -0.32
N TYR A 235 -8.28 -13.94 -0.97
CA TYR A 235 -8.20 -15.39 -1.02
C TYR A 235 -6.76 -15.89 -0.95
N ARG A 236 -6.56 -17.10 -0.47
CA ARG A 236 -5.26 -17.79 -0.43
C ARG A 236 -5.44 -19.21 -0.95
N VAL A 237 -4.51 -19.64 -1.78
CA VAL A 237 -4.44 -21.02 -2.27
C VAL A 237 -3.34 -21.78 -1.53
N HIS A 238 -3.54 -23.07 -1.31
CA HIS A 238 -2.51 -23.93 -0.75
C HIS A 238 -2.63 -25.35 -1.30
N THR A 239 -1.52 -25.83 -1.83
CA THR A 239 -1.24 -27.23 -2.16
C THR A 239 0.22 -27.53 -1.79
N HIS A 240 0.62 -28.80 -1.88
CA HIS A 240 2.03 -29.16 -1.92
C HIS A 240 2.53 -29.12 -3.38
N ARG A 241 3.52 -29.96 -3.72
CA ARG A 241 4.33 -29.84 -4.95
C ARG A 241 3.60 -30.20 -6.26
N LEU A 242 2.52 -30.97 -6.19
CA LEU A 242 1.81 -31.49 -7.36
C LEU A 242 0.78 -30.51 -7.92
N GLY A 243 0.36 -29.51 -7.13
CA GLY A 243 -0.64 -28.54 -7.55
C GLY A 243 -0.15 -27.62 -8.66
N LYS A 244 -0.96 -27.44 -9.70
CA LYS A 244 -0.67 -26.62 -10.89
C LYS A 244 -1.44 -25.31 -10.89
N VAL A 245 -2.71 -25.35 -10.53
CA VAL A 245 -3.57 -24.17 -10.39
C VAL A 245 -4.71 -24.48 -9.42
N VAL A 246 -5.11 -23.49 -8.64
CA VAL A 246 -6.31 -23.55 -7.80
C VAL A 246 -7.19 -22.36 -8.16
N SER A 247 -8.47 -22.63 -8.40
CA SER A 247 -9.46 -21.62 -8.77
C SER A 247 -10.70 -21.76 -7.89
N GLY A 248 -11.28 -20.63 -7.47
CA GLY A 248 -12.52 -20.56 -6.69
C GLY A 248 -13.54 -19.64 -7.34
N TYR A 249 -14.81 -20.01 -7.24
CA TYR A 249 -15.93 -19.37 -7.89
C TYR A 249 -17.16 -19.31 -6.99
N ARG A 250 -17.99 -18.29 -7.20
CA ARG A 250 -19.39 -18.27 -6.78
C ARG A 250 -20.25 -18.67 -7.98
N VAL A 251 -21.20 -19.56 -7.79
CA VAL A 251 -22.18 -19.95 -8.79
C VAL A 251 -23.58 -19.53 -8.34
N ARG A 252 -24.20 -18.64 -9.11
CA ARG A 252 -25.57 -18.13 -8.90
C ARG A 252 -26.36 -18.30 -10.18
N ASN A 253 -27.50 -19.00 -10.12
CA ASN A 253 -28.34 -19.27 -11.30
C ASN A 253 -27.57 -19.90 -12.49
N GLY A 254 -26.57 -20.75 -12.19
CA GLY A 254 -25.72 -21.39 -13.19
C GLY A 254 -24.61 -20.50 -13.77
N GLN A 255 -24.55 -19.21 -13.41
CA GLN A 255 -23.48 -18.29 -13.80
C GLN A 255 -22.30 -18.40 -12.82
N TRP A 256 -21.10 -18.58 -13.34
CA TRP A 256 -19.86 -18.63 -12.58
C TRP A 256 -19.24 -17.24 -12.49
N THR A 257 -18.92 -16.81 -11.27
CA THR A 257 -18.20 -15.57 -10.98
C THR A 257 -16.90 -15.93 -10.29
N LEU A 258 -15.76 -15.52 -10.85
CA LEU A 258 -14.45 -15.81 -10.30
C LEU A 258 -14.28 -15.12 -8.93
N ILE A 259 -13.81 -15.87 -7.94
CA ILE A 259 -13.37 -15.34 -6.65
C ILE A 259 -11.85 -15.16 -6.67
N GLY A 260 -11.13 -16.13 -7.25
CA GLY A 260 -9.69 -16.06 -7.31
C GLY A 260 -9.11 -17.28 -8.01
N ARG A 261 -7.97 -17.08 -8.67
CA ARG A 261 -7.26 -18.13 -9.40
C ARG A 261 -5.77 -17.90 -9.27
N GLN A 262 -5.05 -18.89 -8.73
CA GLN A 262 -3.62 -18.74 -8.46
C GLN A 262 -2.85 -20.06 -8.62
N SER A 263 -1.58 -19.96 -9.01
CA SER A 263 -0.65 -21.09 -8.96
C SER A 263 -0.24 -21.30 -7.50
N PRO A 264 -0.48 -22.48 -6.92
CA PRO A 264 -0.10 -22.74 -5.54
C PRO A 264 1.41 -22.89 -5.34
N GLN A 265 2.19 -22.89 -6.42
CA GLN A 265 3.66 -22.90 -6.37
C GLN A 265 4.27 -21.50 -6.22
N LEU A 266 3.47 -20.44 -6.42
CA LEU A 266 3.83 -19.04 -6.16
C LEU A 266 3.68 -18.72 -4.65
N PRO A 267 4.19 -17.56 -4.17
CA PRO A 267 4.07 -17.17 -2.76
C PRO A 267 2.64 -17.31 -2.23
N GLN A 268 2.43 -18.18 -1.25
CA GLN A 268 1.10 -18.51 -0.74
C GLN A 268 0.61 -17.51 0.32
N ALA A 269 0.52 -16.23 -0.05
CA ALA A 269 -0.12 -15.18 0.76
C ALA A 269 -1.62 -15.07 0.45
N PHE A 270 -2.31 -14.16 1.15
CA PHE A 270 -3.64 -13.74 0.74
C PHE A 270 -3.55 -12.67 -0.33
N TYR A 271 -4.11 -12.97 -1.50
CA TYR A 271 -4.27 -12.06 -2.62
C TYR A 271 -5.62 -11.36 -2.49
N PRO A 272 -5.73 -10.06 -2.82
CA PRO A 272 -7.03 -9.43 -2.95
C PRO A 272 -7.85 -10.18 -4.02
N VAL A 273 -9.17 -10.20 -3.86
CA VAL A 273 -10.09 -10.61 -4.94
C VAL A 273 -9.93 -9.61 -6.10
N GLU A 274 -10.35 -9.93 -7.33
CA GLU A 274 -10.28 -9.00 -8.49
C GLU A 274 -11.62 -8.34 -8.87
N HIS A 275 -12.70 -8.79 -8.24
CA HIS A 275 -14.14 -8.42 -8.27
C HIS A 275 -14.70 -8.25 -6.85
N PRO A 276 -15.36 -7.17 -6.36
CA PRO A 276 -16.18 -7.32 -5.16
C PRO A 276 -17.22 -8.44 -5.36
N VAL A 277 -17.03 -9.59 -4.71
CA VAL A 277 -17.93 -10.75 -4.81
C VAL A 277 -18.77 -10.82 -3.55
N ASP A 278 -20.07 -10.65 -3.69
CA ASP A 278 -21.05 -10.99 -2.67
C ASP A 278 -21.44 -12.47 -2.78
N VAL A 279 -21.53 -13.16 -1.65
CA VAL A 279 -22.09 -14.51 -1.56
C VAL A 279 -23.32 -14.44 -0.68
N SER A 280 -24.46 -14.77 -1.29
CA SER A 280 -25.78 -14.68 -0.68
C SER A 280 -26.38 -16.07 -0.48
N TYR A 281 -27.47 -16.11 0.27
CA TYR A 281 -28.20 -17.35 0.54
C TYR A 281 -28.53 -18.10 -0.76
N ASP A 282 -28.34 -19.42 -0.75
CA ASP A 282 -28.49 -20.39 -1.84
C ASP A 282 -27.45 -20.34 -2.97
N ASP A 283 -26.49 -19.41 -2.96
CA ASP A 283 -25.33 -19.49 -3.86
C ASP A 283 -24.54 -20.78 -3.63
N ILE A 284 -23.83 -21.25 -4.64
CA ILE A 284 -22.88 -22.36 -4.50
C ILE A 284 -21.46 -21.78 -4.57
N LEU A 285 -20.66 -22.04 -3.54
CA LEU A 285 -19.22 -21.83 -3.62
C LEU A 285 -18.58 -23.08 -4.20
N ALA A 286 -17.81 -22.92 -5.27
CA ALA A 286 -17.15 -23.99 -5.99
C ALA A 286 -15.65 -23.70 -6.12
N ALA A 287 -14.79 -24.69 -5.90
CA ALA A 287 -13.35 -24.58 -6.12
C ALA A 287 -12.82 -25.84 -6.82
N ARG A 288 -11.78 -25.65 -7.62
CA ARG A 288 -11.05 -26.72 -8.31
C ARG A 288 -9.56 -26.56 -8.08
N CYS A 289 -8.91 -27.61 -7.59
CA CYS A 289 -7.45 -27.74 -7.67
C CYS A 289 -7.09 -28.70 -8.80
N VAL A 290 -6.12 -28.32 -9.62
CA VAL A 290 -5.58 -29.15 -10.70
C VAL A 290 -4.21 -29.65 -10.27
N PHE A 291 -4.03 -30.98 -10.27
CA PHE A 291 -2.79 -31.66 -9.90
C PHE A 291 -2.16 -32.39 -11.09
N SER A 292 -0.88 -32.72 -10.95
CA SER A 292 -0.19 -33.66 -11.83
C SER A 292 0.48 -34.75 -11.01
N GLY A 293 0.24 -36.01 -11.35
CA GLY A 293 0.91 -37.18 -10.76
C GLY A 293 2.25 -37.51 -11.44
N GLU A 294 2.68 -36.72 -12.44
CA GLU A 294 3.97 -36.92 -13.11
C GLU A 294 5.14 -36.82 -12.11
N GLY A 295 6.05 -37.80 -12.15
CA GLY A 295 7.18 -37.89 -11.23
C GLY A 295 6.91 -38.63 -9.91
N ARG A 296 5.66 -39.01 -9.61
CA ARG A 296 5.34 -39.89 -8.47
C ARG A 296 5.33 -41.37 -8.89
N THR A 297 5.74 -42.24 -7.97
CA THR A 297 5.76 -43.71 -8.17
C THR A 297 4.62 -44.43 -7.45
N THR A 298 3.97 -43.77 -6.49
CA THR A 298 2.83 -44.27 -5.72
C THR A 298 1.68 -43.29 -5.78
N GLU A 299 0.47 -43.75 -5.44
CA GLU A 299 -0.67 -42.87 -5.25
C GLU A 299 -0.37 -41.81 -4.18
N THR A 300 -0.84 -40.59 -4.42
CA THR A 300 -0.74 -39.48 -3.48
C THR A 300 -2.14 -39.12 -2.99
N HIS A 301 -2.35 -39.10 -1.68
CA HIS A 301 -3.63 -38.80 -1.04
C HIS A 301 -3.61 -37.42 -0.40
N ILE A 302 -4.79 -36.91 -0.02
CA ILE A 302 -4.88 -35.71 0.81
C ILE A 302 -4.34 -36.01 2.22
N GLY A 303 -3.42 -35.17 2.71
CA GLY A 303 -2.77 -35.36 4.00
C GLY A 303 -1.86 -34.21 4.40
N GLY A 304 -1.31 -34.31 5.61
CA GLY A 304 -0.54 -33.24 6.27
C GLY A 304 0.95 -33.21 5.93
N THR A 305 1.49 -34.28 5.35
CA THR A 305 2.93 -34.41 5.13
C THR A 305 3.33 -33.91 3.75
N ALA A 306 4.61 -33.58 3.55
CA ALA A 306 5.14 -33.18 2.24
C ALA A 306 4.99 -34.26 1.14
N ASN A 307 4.79 -35.53 1.53
CA ASN A 307 4.54 -36.62 0.60
C ASN A 307 3.06 -36.75 0.22
N ASP A 308 2.16 -36.22 1.05
CA ASP A 308 0.74 -36.09 0.75
C ASP A 308 0.48 -34.85 -0.11
N GLU A 309 -0.77 -34.58 -0.42
CA GLU A 309 -1.22 -33.33 -1.03
C GLU A 309 -2.28 -32.60 -0.20
N MET A 310 -2.48 -31.32 -0.51
CA MET A 310 -3.60 -30.55 -0.01
C MET A 310 -4.27 -29.81 -1.17
N CYS A 311 -5.57 -29.61 -1.06
CA CYS A 311 -6.32 -28.71 -1.93
C CYS A 311 -7.09 -27.77 -1.03
N ASN A 312 -6.52 -26.62 -0.70
CA ASN A 312 -7.14 -25.63 0.17
C ASN A 312 -7.32 -24.32 -0.58
N PHE A 313 -8.54 -23.80 -0.54
CA PHE A 313 -8.90 -22.45 -1.00
C PHE A 313 -9.50 -21.69 0.18
N TYR A 314 -8.70 -20.80 0.75
CA TYR A 314 -9.08 -19.93 1.85
C TYR A 314 -9.69 -18.66 1.29
N ILE A 315 -10.86 -18.28 1.77
CA ILE A 315 -11.56 -17.07 1.35
C ILE A 315 -11.74 -16.19 2.58
N MET A 316 -11.16 -14.99 2.56
CA MET A 316 -11.43 -13.95 3.53
C MET A 316 -12.66 -13.16 3.12
N TYR A 317 -13.57 -13.01 4.07
CA TYR A 317 -14.80 -12.26 3.91
C TYR A 317 -15.07 -11.35 5.10
N TYR A 318 -15.96 -10.38 4.91
CA TYR A 318 -16.58 -9.66 6.01
C TYR A 318 -18.11 -9.79 5.99
N MET A 319 -18.73 -9.68 7.16
CA MET A 319 -20.18 -9.72 7.37
C MET A 319 -20.60 -8.64 8.36
N GLU A 320 -21.85 -8.20 8.30
CA GLU A 320 -22.43 -7.33 9.33
C GLU A 320 -22.32 -7.98 10.73
N ALA A 321 -21.86 -7.22 11.72
CA ALA A 321 -21.46 -7.77 13.03
C ALA A 321 -22.55 -8.56 13.78
N LYS A 322 -23.84 -8.23 13.56
CA LYS A 322 -25.00 -8.94 14.15
C LYS A 322 -25.26 -10.32 13.55
N HIS A 323 -24.74 -10.59 12.35
CA HIS A 323 -24.96 -11.82 11.58
C HIS A 323 -23.67 -12.60 11.32
N ALA A 324 -22.53 -12.01 11.67
CA ALA A 324 -21.23 -12.52 11.35
C ALA A 324 -20.92 -13.86 12.02
N VAL A 325 -20.32 -14.74 11.22
CA VAL A 325 -19.69 -15.97 11.67
C VAL A 325 -18.22 -15.84 11.32
N SER A 326 -17.31 -16.08 12.27
CA SER A 326 -15.87 -15.84 12.04
C SER A 326 -15.21 -16.93 11.20
N TYR A 327 -15.86 -18.10 11.04
CA TYR A 327 -15.25 -19.22 10.35
C TYR A 327 -16.30 -20.19 9.76
N MET A 328 -16.10 -20.62 8.51
CA MET A 328 -16.91 -21.62 7.80
C MET A 328 -16.01 -22.60 7.03
N THR A 329 -16.48 -23.84 6.79
CA THR A 329 -15.75 -24.84 5.98
C THR A 329 -16.66 -25.48 4.94
N CYS A 330 -16.12 -25.80 3.78
CA CYS A 330 -16.67 -26.75 2.81
C CYS A 330 -15.68 -27.88 2.55
N THR A 331 -16.09 -29.13 2.79
CA THR A 331 -15.30 -30.36 2.55
C THR A 331 -15.98 -31.32 1.58
N GLN A 332 -17.05 -30.87 0.92
CA GLN A 332 -17.93 -31.71 0.10
C GLN A 332 -17.90 -31.24 -1.34
N ASN A 333 -18.37 -32.11 -2.25
CA ASN A 333 -18.74 -31.73 -3.60
C ASN A 333 -20.24 -32.02 -3.79
N ALA A 334 -21.08 -31.05 -3.42
CA ALA A 334 -22.53 -31.19 -3.41
C ALA A 334 -23.14 -31.26 -4.82
N ASN A 335 -22.42 -30.80 -5.86
CA ASN A 335 -22.90 -30.80 -7.24
C ASN A 335 -21.77 -31.09 -8.25
N PRO A 336 -21.33 -32.36 -8.38
CA PRO A 336 -20.22 -32.71 -9.26
C PRO A 336 -20.49 -32.44 -10.75
N GLU A 337 -21.74 -32.64 -11.18
CA GLU A 337 -22.14 -32.46 -12.58
C GLU A 337 -21.99 -31.01 -13.06
N MET A 338 -22.10 -30.04 -12.16
CA MET A 338 -21.95 -28.61 -12.45
C MET A 338 -20.57 -28.28 -13.03
N PHE A 339 -19.51 -28.95 -12.57
CA PHE A 339 -18.13 -28.71 -12.99
C PHE A 339 -17.88 -29.02 -14.48
N ARG A 340 -18.79 -29.71 -15.17
CA ARG A 340 -18.73 -29.84 -16.64
C ARG A 340 -18.80 -28.49 -17.36
N ASN A 341 -19.42 -27.51 -16.74
CA ASN A 341 -19.58 -26.15 -17.24
C ASN A 341 -18.64 -25.15 -16.56
N ILE A 342 -17.62 -25.62 -15.83
CA ILE A 342 -16.63 -24.72 -15.21
C ILE A 342 -15.93 -23.91 -16.31
N PRO A 343 -15.66 -22.61 -16.10
CA PRO A 343 -14.88 -21.81 -17.03
C PRO A 343 -13.53 -22.45 -17.36
N GLN A 344 -13.10 -22.36 -18.62
CA GLN A 344 -11.93 -23.10 -19.14
C GLN A 344 -10.63 -22.69 -18.44
N GLU A 345 -10.52 -21.44 -18.00
CA GLU A 345 -9.36 -20.92 -17.30
C GLU A 345 -9.06 -21.66 -15.99
N ALA A 346 -10.07 -22.30 -15.37
CA ALA A 346 -9.88 -23.12 -14.17
C ALA A 346 -8.95 -24.32 -14.39
N ASN A 347 -8.82 -24.79 -15.64
CA ASN A 347 -8.02 -25.96 -16.01
C ASN A 347 -6.65 -25.57 -16.59
N ILE A 348 -6.42 -24.29 -16.88
CA ILE A 348 -5.20 -23.81 -17.53
C ILE A 348 -4.18 -23.45 -16.44
N PRO A 349 -2.98 -24.07 -16.39
CA PRO A 349 -1.93 -23.66 -15.47
C PRO A 349 -1.52 -22.20 -15.71
N ILE A 350 -1.20 -21.47 -14.64
CA ILE A 350 -0.66 -20.11 -14.77
C ILE A 350 0.82 -20.22 -15.19
N PRO A 351 1.24 -19.62 -16.31
CA PRO A 351 2.62 -19.74 -16.80
C PRO A 351 3.60 -19.06 -15.83
N ILE A 352 4.56 -19.85 -15.33
CA ILE A 352 5.63 -19.37 -14.44
C ILE A 352 6.76 -18.82 -15.32
N LYS A 353 6.99 -17.51 -15.29
CA LYS A 353 8.11 -16.88 -16.02
C LYS A 353 9.45 -17.16 -15.32
N PRO A 354 10.60 -17.13 -16.02
CA PRO A 354 11.93 -17.30 -15.41
C PRO A 354 12.22 -16.38 -14.22
N ASP A 355 11.67 -15.16 -14.21
CA ASP A 355 11.78 -14.23 -13.07
C ASP A 355 10.99 -14.69 -11.82
N MET A 356 9.95 -15.52 -12.01
CA MET A 356 9.15 -16.12 -10.94
C MET A 356 9.71 -17.47 -10.44
N LEU A 357 10.69 -18.07 -11.14
CA LEU A 357 11.37 -19.30 -10.71
C LEU A 357 12.28 -19.10 -9.49
N LYS A 358 12.64 -17.85 -9.15
CA LYS A 358 13.28 -17.52 -7.85
C LYS A 358 12.28 -17.48 -6.68
N MET A 359 11.00 -17.71 -6.94
CA MET A 359 9.89 -17.59 -5.98
C MET A 359 9.08 -18.89 -5.84
N THR A 360 9.60 -20.01 -6.37
CA THR A 360 8.93 -21.31 -6.31
C THR A 360 9.22 -22.05 -5.01
N HIS A 361 8.21 -22.74 -4.50
CA HIS A 361 8.38 -23.79 -3.48
C HIS A 361 9.05 -25.04 -4.09
N GLY A 362 10.35 -24.95 -4.40
CA GLY A 362 11.13 -26.06 -4.95
C GLY A 362 12.60 -25.68 -5.17
N HIS A 363 13.50 -26.59 -4.78
CA HIS A 363 14.95 -26.43 -4.82
C HIS A 363 15.51 -26.06 -6.20
N HIS A 364 16.62 -25.32 -6.17
CA HIS A 364 17.55 -25.12 -7.29
C HIS A 364 17.88 -26.43 -8.02
N GLU A 365 17.49 -26.56 -9.28
CA GLU A 365 18.21 -27.37 -10.27
C GLU A 365 18.63 -26.48 -11.45
N GLU A 366 19.94 -26.45 -11.70
CA GLU A 366 20.56 -25.77 -12.85
C GLU A 366 20.22 -26.48 -14.15
N THR A 367 19.69 -25.79 -15.16
CA THR A 367 19.89 -26.19 -16.57
C THR A 367 19.92 -25.00 -17.54
N LYS A 368 20.71 -25.21 -18.61
CA LYS A 368 21.29 -24.27 -19.56
C LYS A 368 20.33 -23.71 -20.62
N ASP A 369 20.64 -22.49 -21.06
CA ASP A 369 20.16 -21.78 -22.25
C ASP A 369 20.11 -22.61 -23.55
N THR A 370 19.05 -22.37 -24.36
CA THR A 370 19.15 -22.12 -25.82
C THR A 370 17.86 -21.46 -26.38
N ASP A 371 18.04 -20.24 -26.91
CA ASP A 371 17.47 -19.60 -28.12
C ASP A 371 15.95 -19.46 -28.43
N LYS A 372 15.56 -18.16 -28.52
CA LYS A 372 14.83 -17.41 -29.58
C LYS A 372 13.37 -17.70 -29.99
N SER A 373 12.57 -16.64 -29.76
CA SER A 373 11.67 -15.95 -30.70
C SER A 373 10.37 -16.64 -31.15
N SER A 374 9.23 -16.11 -30.68
CA SER A 374 8.28 -15.37 -31.55
C SER A 374 7.15 -14.74 -30.73
N LEU A 375 6.89 -13.46 -31.03
CA LEU A 375 5.75 -12.68 -30.57
C LEU A 375 4.43 -13.25 -31.11
N GLN A 376 3.41 -13.30 -30.25
CA GLN A 376 2.04 -12.95 -30.64
C GLN A 376 1.24 -12.46 -29.43
N LEU A 377 0.80 -11.20 -29.55
CA LEU A 377 -0.12 -10.51 -28.66
C LEU A 377 -1.53 -11.10 -28.75
N SER A 378 -2.19 -11.21 -27.60
CA SER A 378 -3.65 -11.08 -27.44
C SER A 378 -3.91 -10.66 -25.98
N LYS A 379 -4.24 -9.39 -25.71
CA LYS A 379 -5.61 -8.82 -25.54
C LYS A 379 -6.43 -9.61 -24.52
N GLY A 380 -6.52 -9.16 -23.27
CA GLY A 380 -7.62 -8.34 -22.71
C GLY A 380 -8.47 -9.28 -21.82
N GLU A 381 -9.02 -8.96 -20.65
CA GLU A 381 -9.62 -7.76 -20.04
C GLU A 381 -9.65 -8.02 -18.50
N GLU A 382 -9.20 -7.10 -17.62
CA GLU A 382 -9.96 -6.05 -16.88
C GLU A 382 -10.92 -6.61 -15.81
N GLY A 383 -10.96 -6.20 -14.54
CA GLY A 383 -10.43 -5.03 -13.82
C GLY A 383 -11.25 -4.81 -12.52
N GLU A 384 -10.66 -4.72 -11.33
CA GLU A 384 -11.37 -4.48 -10.06
C GLU A 384 -11.62 -2.99 -9.78
N ILE A 385 -12.85 -2.71 -9.37
CA ILE A 385 -13.41 -1.38 -9.12
C ILE A 385 -12.98 -0.88 -7.73
N LEU A 386 -12.30 0.26 -7.71
CA LEU A 386 -12.12 1.12 -6.53
C LEU A 386 -13.46 1.77 -6.18
N ASP A 387 -13.92 1.63 -4.93
CA ASP A 387 -14.96 2.55 -4.44
C ASP A 387 -14.80 2.92 -2.96
N GLN A 388 -14.72 4.25 -2.76
CA GLN A 388 -15.16 5.06 -1.62
C GLN A 388 -14.40 4.95 -0.28
N ASP A 389 -13.24 5.63 -0.21
CA ASP A 389 -12.82 6.47 0.95
C ASP A 389 -11.37 7.00 0.82
N PHE A 390 -10.70 6.77 -0.32
CA PHE A 390 -9.42 7.41 -0.62
C PHE A 390 -9.65 8.81 -1.19
N HIS A 391 -9.43 9.84 -0.37
CA HIS A 391 -9.44 11.23 -0.81
C HIS A 391 -8.21 11.98 -0.30
N ILE A 392 -7.62 12.82 -1.16
CA ILE A 392 -6.52 13.73 -0.89
C ILE A 392 -7.08 15.15 -0.80
N GLU A 393 -6.88 15.81 0.33
CA GLU A 393 -7.29 17.22 0.52
C GLU A 393 -6.09 18.11 0.86
N GLU A 394 -6.23 19.43 0.64
CA GLU A 394 -5.20 20.40 1.04
C GLU A 394 -5.01 20.35 2.56
N ALA A 395 -3.75 20.23 3.01
CA ALA A 395 -3.41 20.32 4.42
C ALA A 395 -3.46 21.79 4.89
N VAL A 396 -4.67 22.31 5.07
CA VAL A 396 -4.96 23.73 5.40
C VAL A 396 -4.20 24.21 6.66
N GLU A 397 -3.99 23.33 7.64
CA GLU A 397 -3.25 23.64 8.88
C GLU A 397 -1.72 23.70 8.68
N TRP A 398 -1.21 23.31 7.52
CA TRP A 398 0.21 23.46 7.21
C TRP A 398 0.51 24.96 7.05
N PRO A 399 1.51 25.48 7.78
CA PRO A 399 1.76 26.92 7.84
C PRO A 399 2.21 27.53 6.50
N GLY A 400 2.51 26.70 5.49
CA GLY A 400 3.13 27.15 4.25
C GLY A 400 4.57 27.60 4.48
N LEU A 401 5.21 28.08 3.42
CA LEU A 401 6.56 28.61 3.52
C LEU A 401 6.55 30.10 3.84
N ASP A 402 7.12 30.48 4.99
CA ASP A 402 7.49 31.89 5.28
C ASP A 402 8.88 32.20 4.68
N LEU A 403 9.06 31.84 3.41
CA LEU A 403 10.29 32.06 2.64
C LEU A 403 9.91 32.68 1.29
N LYS A 404 10.69 33.67 0.85
CA LYS A 404 10.50 34.27 -0.47
C LYS A 404 11.06 33.33 -1.54
N LEU A 405 10.22 32.44 -2.06
CA LEU A 405 10.57 31.51 -3.12
C LEU A 405 10.58 32.18 -4.50
N GLY A 406 11.44 31.65 -5.36
CA GLY A 406 11.39 31.87 -6.81
C GLY A 406 10.35 31.00 -7.49
N GLN A 407 10.47 30.80 -8.79
CA GLN A 407 9.71 29.74 -9.48
C GLN A 407 10.17 28.37 -8.94
N VAL A 408 9.25 27.61 -8.33
CA VAL A 408 9.54 26.28 -7.76
C VAL A 408 9.45 25.23 -8.86
N SER A 409 10.58 24.72 -9.31
CA SER A 409 10.65 23.86 -10.49
C SER A 409 10.86 22.39 -10.19
N GLY A 410 11.38 22.06 -9.00
CA GLY A 410 11.70 20.68 -8.60
C GLY A 410 11.45 20.43 -7.12
N LEU A 411 10.99 19.23 -6.78
CA LEU A 411 10.69 18.75 -5.44
C LEU A 411 11.22 17.32 -5.25
N ALA A 412 11.71 17.01 -4.06
CA ALA A 412 12.04 15.64 -3.68
C ALA A 412 11.83 15.43 -2.17
N LEU A 413 11.85 14.17 -1.75
CA LEU A 413 11.96 13.79 -0.35
C LEU A 413 13.33 13.18 -0.12
N ASP A 414 14.03 13.63 0.93
CA ASP A 414 15.29 13.02 1.33
C ASP A 414 15.06 11.70 2.09
N LEU A 415 16.15 11.02 2.49
CA LEU A 415 16.09 9.74 3.19
C LEU A 415 15.42 9.81 4.58
N GLU A 416 15.22 11.02 5.11
CA GLU A 416 14.57 11.30 6.39
C GLU A 416 13.12 11.80 6.19
N ASN A 417 12.61 11.76 4.95
CA ASN A 417 11.33 12.31 4.52
C ASN A 417 11.20 13.83 4.72
N ASN A 418 12.32 14.57 4.76
CA ASN A 418 12.27 16.03 4.70
C ASN A 418 11.96 16.48 3.26
N LEU A 419 11.20 17.57 3.14
CA LEU A 419 10.87 18.16 1.85
C LEU A 419 12.05 18.96 1.32
N VAL A 420 12.54 18.60 0.14
CA VAL A 420 13.57 19.32 -0.59
C VAL A 420 12.93 20.11 -1.72
N VAL A 421 13.17 21.41 -1.76
CA VAL A 421 12.64 22.35 -2.75
C VAL A 421 13.76 22.91 -3.60
N PHE A 422 13.62 22.81 -4.92
CA PHE A 422 14.52 23.43 -5.90
C PHE A 422 13.81 24.57 -6.62
N HIS A 423 14.35 25.79 -6.50
CA HIS A 423 13.71 27.00 -7.03
C HIS A 423 14.70 27.93 -7.73
N ARG A 424 14.17 28.80 -8.61
CA ARG A 424 14.96 29.69 -9.48
C ARG A 424 15.41 31.01 -8.83
N GLY A 425 15.34 31.12 -7.50
CA GLY A 425 15.70 32.36 -6.79
C GLY A 425 15.01 33.62 -7.35
N ASP A 426 15.80 34.63 -7.72
CA ASP A 426 15.37 35.85 -8.41
C ASP A 426 15.32 35.74 -9.93
N HIS A 427 15.81 34.64 -10.50
CA HIS A 427 15.72 34.39 -11.94
C HIS A 427 14.31 33.94 -12.33
N VAL A 428 13.89 34.35 -13.52
CA VAL A 428 12.58 34.02 -14.09
C VAL A 428 12.81 33.41 -15.46
N TRP A 429 12.24 32.23 -15.69
CA TRP A 429 12.09 31.71 -17.05
C TRP A 429 10.84 32.32 -17.67
N ASP A 430 11.06 33.09 -18.72
CA ASP A 430 10.06 33.68 -19.60
C ASP A 430 10.42 33.50 -21.08
N GLU A 431 9.60 34.09 -21.96
CA GLU A 431 9.79 34.08 -23.42
C GLU A 431 11.13 34.71 -23.89
N ASN A 432 11.78 35.52 -23.06
CA ASN A 432 13.03 36.22 -23.39
C ASN A 432 14.28 35.49 -22.90
N SER A 433 14.11 34.37 -22.20
CA SER A 433 15.21 33.64 -21.57
C SER A 433 16.11 32.93 -22.59
N PHE A 434 15.55 32.49 -23.72
CA PHE A 434 16.26 31.75 -24.77
C PHE A 434 15.97 32.31 -26.16
N ASP A 435 16.94 32.22 -27.07
CA ASP A 435 16.71 32.50 -28.49
C ASP A 435 16.15 31.28 -29.24
N SER A 436 15.92 31.43 -30.55
CA SER A 436 15.42 30.36 -31.42
C SER A 436 16.38 29.17 -31.58
N LYS A 437 17.60 29.25 -31.04
CA LYS A 437 18.60 28.18 -31.01
C LYS A 437 18.75 27.61 -29.61
N PHE A 438 17.83 27.93 -28.70
CA PHE A 438 17.83 27.50 -27.30
C PHE A 438 19.07 27.97 -26.53
N VAL A 439 19.69 29.06 -26.98
CA VAL A 439 20.84 29.66 -26.30
C VAL A 439 20.33 30.62 -25.24
N TYR A 440 20.75 30.45 -23.99
CA TYR A 440 20.36 31.34 -22.89
C TYR A 440 20.88 32.77 -23.11
N GLN A 441 19.97 33.75 -23.04
CA GLN A 441 20.24 35.16 -23.38
C GLN A 441 20.66 36.00 -22.18
N GLN A 442 20.18 35.68 -20.98
CA GLN A 442 20.38 36.50 -19.77
C GLN A 442 21.70 36.19 -19.04
N ARG A 443 22.74 35.79 -19.78
CA ARG A 443 24.07 35.40 -19.23
C ARG A 443 24.72 36.49 -18.38
N GLY A 444 24.41 37.75 -18.68
CA GLY A 444 24.94 38.91 -17.97
C GLY A 444 24.46 39.04 -16.52
N LEU A 445 23.40 38.31 -16.11
CA LEU A 445 22.95 38.26 -14.71
C LEU A 445 23.92 37.48 -13.82
N GLY A 446 24.73 36.58 -14.40
CA GLY A 446 25.52 35.62 -13.63
C GLY A 446 24.65 34.48 -13.08
N PRO A 447 25.23 33.57 -12.26
CA PRO A 447 24.47 32.53 -11.57
C PRO A 447 23.62 33.11 -10.43
N ILE A 448 22.62 32.37 -9.98
CA ILE A 448 21.71 32.74 -8.89
C ILE A 448 22.50 32.85 -7.57
N GLU A 449 22.52 34.05 -6.98
CA GLU A 449 23.30 34.36 -5.76
C GLU A 449 22.63 33.88 -4.45
N GLN A 450 21.44 33.32 -4.55
CA GLN A 450 20.64 32.78 -3.46
C GLN A 450 20.83 31.26 -3.36
N ASN A 451 20.59 30.68 -2.18
CA ASN A 451 20.47 29.23 -2.07
C ASN A 451 19.23 28.77 -2.84
N THR A 452 19.39 27.84 -3.77
CA THR A 452 18.34 27.34 -4.66
C THR A 452 17.75 26.02 -4.19
N ILE A 453 18.47 25.26 -3.34
CA ILE A 453 18.04 24.00 -2.75
C ILE A 453 17.75 24.25 -1.27
N LEU A 454 16.50 24.04 -0.86
CA LEU A 454 16.03 24.26 0.51
C LEU A 454 15.49 22.94 1.08
N VAL A 455 15.93 22.55 2.27
CA VAL A 455 15.41 21.37 2.96
C VAL A 455 14.57 21.81 4.15
N LEU A 456 13.36 21.28 4.21
CA LEU A 456 12.29 21.75 5.08
C LEU A 456 11.70 20.59 5.85
N ASN A 457 11.35 20.86 7.11
CA ASN A 457 10.56 19.91 7.87
C ASN A 457 9.14 19.83 7.28
N PRO A 458 8.64 18.63 6.91
CA PRO A 458 7.40 18.47 6.15
C PRO A 458 6.16 18.83 6.97
N SER A 459 6.25 18.81 8.30
CA SER A 459 5.12 19.12 9.19
C SER A 459 5.04 20.61 9.55
N THR A 460 6.19 21.23 9.79
CA THR A 460 6.26 22.62 10.30
C THR A 460 6.66 23.65 9.25
N ALA A 461 7.04 23.23 8.05
CA ALA A 461 7.62 24.06 6.99
C ALA A 461 8.89 24.84 7.40
N LYS A 462 9.49 24.49 8.54
CA LYS A 462 10.70 25.14 9.04
C LYS A 462 11.90 24.75 8.17
N LEU A 463 12.69 25.74 7.78
CA LEU A 463 13.98 25.53 7.12
C LEU A 463 14.95 24.78 8.04
N LEU A 464 15.46 23.66 7.55
CA LEU A 464 16.47 22.82 8.21
C LEU A 464 17.86 23.20 7.73
N HIS A 465 18.08 23.17 6.41
CA HIS A 465 19.31 23.63 5.75
C HIS A 465 19.05 24.12 4.33
N SER A 466 20.02 24.80 3.74
CA SER A 466 19.92 25.36 2.39
C SER A 466 21.29 25.41 1.70
N THR A 467 21.33 25.07 0.41
CA THR A 467 22.55 25.02 -0.42
C THR A 467 22.27 25.47 -1.86
N GLY A 468 23.24 25.34 -2.76
CA GLY A 468 23.07 25.61 -4.20
C GLY A 468 23.38 27.04 -4.65
N LYS A 469 23.85 27.90 -3.74
CA LYS A 469 24.21 29.28 -4.05
C LYS A 469 25.31 29.38 -5.11
N SER A 470 25.09 30.25 -6.09
CA SER A 470 25.99 30.60 -7.19
C SER A 470 26.38 29.42 -8.09
N LEU A 471 25.59 28.34 -8.11
CA LEU A 471 25.82 27.17 -8.95
C LEU A 471 24.95 27.14 -10.22
N PHE A 472 23.73 27.68 -10.16
CA PHE A 472 22.71 27.48 -11.19
C PHE A 472 22.30 28.80 -11.85
N TYR A 473 21.83 28.72 -13.08
CA TYR A 473 21.25 29.82 -13.84
C TYR A 473 19.74 29.67 -13.97
N LEU A 474 19.26 28.46 -14.24
CA LEU A 474 17.83 28.19 -14.39
C LEU A 474 17.51 26.75 -13.97
N PRO A 475 17.38 26.52 -12.64
CA PRO A 475 16.92 25.26 -12.05
C PRO A 475 15.67 24.68 -12.71
N HIS A 476 15.64 23.35 -12.84
CA HIS A 476 14.47 22.60 -13.29
C HIS A 476 14.17 21.39 -12.38
N GLY A 477 14.56 20.18 -12.76
CA GLY A 477 14.25 18.94 -12.04
C GLY A 477 15.20 18.64 -10.88
N LEU A 478 14.71 17.83 -9.94
CA LEU A 478 15.41 17.42 -8.72
C LEU A 478 15.02 15.97 -8.35
N SER A 479 16.02 15.13 -8.10
CA SER A 479 15.84 13.84 -7.44
C SER A 479 16.96 13.56 -6.44
N ILE A 480 16.76 12.57 -5.56
CA ILE A 480 17.73 12.19 -4.54
C ILE A 480 18.01 10.69 -4.69
N ASP A 481 19.30 10.33 -4.78
CA ASP A 481 19.71 8.93 -4.87
C ASP A 481 19.73 8.24 -3.50
N LYS A 482 19.81 6.90 -3.49
CA LYS A 482 19.83 6.09 -2.25
C LYS A 482 20.96 6.43 -1.27
N ASN A 483 21.99 7.16 -1.70
CA ASN A 483 23.10 7.57 -0.85
C ASN A 483 22.93 9.03 -0.36
N GLY A 484 21.78 9.66 -0.63
CA GLY A 484 21.49 11.04 -0.24
C GLY A 484 22.16 12.10 -1.13
N ASN A 485 22.62 11.74 -2.35
CA ASN A 485 23.12 12.75 -3.28
C ASN A 485 21.95 13.37 -4.06
N TYR A 486 22.05 14.68 -4.28
CA TYR A 486 21.09 15.45 -5.05
C TYR A 486 21.46 15.37 -6.52
N TRP A 487 20.50 15.03 -7.36
CA TRP A 487 20.61 15.05 -8.81
C TRP A 487 19.69 16.13 -9.35
N VAL A 488 20.25 17.08 -10.10
CA VAL A 488 19.51 18.27 -10.53
C VAL A 488 19.79 18.62 -11.98
N THR A 489 18.82 19.22 -12.64
CA THR A 489 18.96 19.72 -14.02
C THR A 489 18.93 21.25 -14.05
N ASP A 490 19.73 21.84 -14.94
CA ASP A 490 19.71 23.27 -15.23
C ASP A 490 19.53 23.47 -16.74
N VAL A 491 18.44 24.12 -17.12
CA VAL A 491 18.06 24.28 -18.53
C VAL A 491 18.88 25.35 -19.23
N ALA A 492 19.37 26.37 -18.51
CA ALA A 492 20.20 27.42 -19.09
C ALA A 492 21.62 26.92 -19.33
N LEU A 493 22.14 26.11 -18.41
CA LEU A 493 23.43 25.45 -18.55
C LEU A 493 23.37 24.25 -19.51
N HIS A 494 22.19 23.69 -19.77
CA HIS A 494 22.01 22.43 -20.51
C HIS A 494 22.78 21.27 -19.87
N GLN A 495 22.71 21.19 -18.53
CA GLN A 495 23.52 20.25 -17.75
C GLN A 495 22.71 19.54 -16.67
N VAL A 496 23.23 18.39 -16.27
CA VAL A 496 22.77 17.61 -15.11
C VAL A 496 23.92 17.50 -14.11
N PHE A 497 23.64 17.73 -12.84
CA PHE A 497 24.62 17.70 -11.76
C PHE A 497 24.29 16.64 -10.74
N LYS A 498 25.31 15.96 -10.24
CA LYS A 498 25.27 15.21 -8.98
C LYS A 498 25.96 16.02 -7.90
N LEU A 499 25.32 16.24 -6.77
CA LEU A 499 25.81 17.02 -5.63
C LEU A 499 25.76 16.17 -4.37
N GLY A 500 26.82 16.25 -3.56
CA GLY A 500 26.77 15.77 -2.18
C GLY A 500 25.98 16.74 -1.31
N ALA A 501 25.44 16.28 -0.18
CA ALA A 501 24.57 17.10 0.68
C ALA A 501 25.18 18.43 1.15
N ASP A 502 26.50 18.43 1.40
CA ASP A 502 27.25 19.62 1.82
C ASP A 502 28.31 20.06 0.80
N ALA A 503 28.25 19.53 -0.42
CA ALA A 503 29.29 19.77 -1.42
C ALA A 503 29.12 21.18 -2.04
N LYS A 504 30.19 21.97 -2.00
CA LYS A 504 30.25 23.26 -2.71
C LYS A 504 30.37 23.13 -4.22
N GLU A 505 30.81 21.96 -4.69
CA GLU A 505 31.06 21.68 -6.10
C GLU A 505 30.38 20.37 -6.51
N PRO A 506 29.96 20.22 -7.77
CA PRO A 506 29.40 18.98 -8.31
C PRO A 506 30.37 17.80 -8.20
N LEU A 507 29.84 16.65 -7.76
CA LEU A 507 30.52 15.35 -7.80
C LEU A 507 30.59 14.81 -9.23
N LEU A 508 29.60 15.13 -10.06
CA LEU A 508 29.52 14.78 -11.47
C LEU A 508 28.77 15.88 -12.20
N THR A 509 29.20 16.21 -13.41
CA THR A 509 28.51 17.09 -14.34
C THR A 509 28.38 16.39 -15.68
N LEU A 510 27.16 16.35 -16.20
CA LEU A 510 26.85 15.82 -17.53
C LEU A 510 26.35 16.98 -18.40
N GLY A 511 26.73 16.99 -19.69
CA GLY A 511 26.43 18.11 -20.58
C GLY A 511 27.54 19.16 -20.63
N VAL A 512 27.39 20.15 -21.50
CA VAL A 512 28.36 21.24 -21.68
C VAL A 512 27.66 22.58 -21.41
N ALA A 513 28.20 23.31 -20.43
CA ALA A 513 27.62 24.58 -19.97
C ALA A 513 27.32 25.54 -21.11
N LEU A 514 26.08 26.05 -21.14
CA LEU A 514 25.59 27.07 -22.07
C LEU A 514 25.65 26.68 -23.56
N GLN A 515 25.79 25.38 -23.86
CA GLN A 515 25.87 24.83 -25.21
C GLN A 515 24.78 23.79 -25.43
N PRO A 516 23.65 24.17 -26.06
CA PRO A 516 22.60 23.21 -26.41
C PRO A 516 23.09 22.24 -27.49
N GLY A 517 22.66 20.99 -27.41
CA GLY A 517 22.94 19.99 -28.43
C GLY A 517 22.15 18.69 -28.24
N SER A 518 22.27 17.80 -29.22
CA SER A 518 21.53 16.53 -29.28
C SER A 518 22.44 15.30 -29.45
N ASP A 519 23.76 15.47 -29.30
CA ASP A 519 24.70 14.35 -29.32
C ASP A 519 24.78 13.65 -27.95
N LYS A 520 25.77 12.76 -27.76
CA LYS A 520 25.94 11.97 -26.54
C LYS A 520 26.48 12.77 -25.34
N ASN A 521 27.06 13.93 -25.59
CA ASN A 521 27.75 14.76 -24.60
C ASN A 521 27.04 16.08 -24.31
N HIS A 522 26.03 16.43 -25.11
CA HIS A 522 25.24 17.64 -24.96
C HIS A 522 23.79 17.31 -24.65
N PHE A 523 23.16 18.16 -23.84
CA PHE A 523 21.71 18.19 -23.68
C PHE A 523 21.15 19.46 -24.34
N CYS A 524 19.84 19.49 -24.50
CA CYS A 524 19.10 20.66 -24.93
C CYS A 524 17.95 20.88 -23.96
N GLN A 525 18.27 21.64 -22.89
CA GLN A 525 17.35 21.99 -21.80
C GLN A 525 16.76 20.73 -21.13
N PRO A 526 17.60 19.96 -20.41
CA PRO A 526 17.17 18.74 -19.75
C PRO A 526 16.13 19.06 -18.67
N THR A 527 15.08 18.26 -18.61
CA THR A 527 13.90 18.51 -17.79
C THR A 527 14.04 17.83 -16.43
N ASP A 528 14.41 16.55 -16.39
CA ASP A 528 14.41 15.78 -15.14
C ASP A 528 15.45 14.66 -15.13
N VAL A 529 15.72 14.13 -13.94
CA VAL A 529 16.71 13.07 -13.71
C VAL A 529 16.20 12.08 -12.67
N ALA A 530 16.31 10.78 -12.95
CA ALA A 530 15.98 9.71 -12.02
C ALA A 530 17.14 8.71 -11.89
N VAL A 531 17.38 8.21 -10.68
CA VAL A 531 18.50 7.29 -10.40
C VAL A 531 17.97 5.98 -9.84
N ASP A 532 18.21 4.88 -10.54
CA ASP A 532 17.78 3.55 -10.11
C ASP A 532 18.47 3.18 -8.78
N PRO A 533 17.71 2.97 -7.69
CA PRO A 533 18.30 2.62 -6.40
C PRO A 533 19.02 1.27 -6.43
N ILE A 534 18.69 0.37 -7.35
CA ILE A 534 19.29 -0.96 -7.43
C ILE A 534 20.63 -0.88 -8.18
N SER A 535 20.61 -0.52 -9.46
CA SER A 535 21.82 -0.52 -10.30
C SER A 535 22.67 0.76 -10.20
N GLY A 536 22.08 1.86 -9.72
CA GLY A 536 22.68 3.20 -9.78
C GLY A 536 22.68 3.82 -11.19
N SER A 537 21.99 3.21 -12.17
CA SER A 537 21.83 3.78 -13.51
C SER A 537 21.09 5.11 -13.41
N VAL A 538 21.52 6.08 -14.21
CA VAL A 538 20.97 7.44 -14.23
C VAL A 538 20.18 7.63 -15.51
N TYR A 539 18.95 8.09 -15.40
CA TYR A 539 18.06 8.38 -16.52
C TYR A 539 17.79 9.87 -16.56
N VAL A 540 17.97 10.50 -17.72
CA VAL A 540 17.75 11.94 -17.90
C VAL A 540 16.73 12.14 -19.01
N SER A 541 15.71 12.95 -18.76
CA SER A 541 14.81 13.43 -19.79
C SER A 541 15.37 14.72 -20.39
N ASP A 542 15.62 14.68 -21.70
CA ASP A 542 16.19 15.78 -22.46
C ASP A 542 15.09 16.31 -23.38
N GLY A 543 14.32 17.29 -22.87
CA GLY A 543 12.91 17.41 -23.23
C GLY A 543 12.41 18.69 -23.91
N TYR A 544 12.94 19.88 -23.64
CA TYR A 544 12.34 21.10 -24.24
C TYR A 544 12.68 21.29 -25.71
N CYS A 545 13.92 20.96 -26.10
CA CYS A 545 14.36 21.05 -27.50
C CYS A 545 14.93 19.74 -28.06
N ASN A 546 14.85 18.67 -27.27
CA ASN A 546 15.03 17.30 -27.70
C ASN A 546 13.80 16.50 -27.24
N SER A 547 13.65 15.27 -27.74
CA SER A 547 12.53 14.37 -27.35
C SER A 547 13.05 12.98 -27.03
N ARG A 548 13.98 12.90 -26.07
CA ARG A 548 14.67 11.64 -25.74
C ARG A 548 14.86 11.45 -24.24
N ILE A 549 14.94 10.18 -23.84
CA ILE A 549 15.49 9.75 -22.56
C ILE A 549 16.88 9.20 -22.79
N ILE A 550 17.84 9.59 -21.95
CA ILE A 550 19.22 9.13 -22.02
C ILE A 550 19.55 8.36 -20.74
N GLN A 551 20.14 7.18 -20.89
CA GLN A 551 20.65 6.40 -19.79
C GLN A 551 22.18 6.53 -19.68
N PHE A 552 22.65 6.82 -18.48
CA PHE A 552 24.05 6.84 -18.09
C PHE A 552 24.34 5.78 -17.03
N SER A 553 25.60 5.36 -16.96
CA SER A 553 26.11 4.57 -15.85
C SER A 553 26.19 5.41 -14.56
N PRO A 554 26.36 4.77 -13.39
CA PRO A 554 26.56 5.50 -12.13
C PRO A 554 27.74 6.48 -12.15
N ASN A 555 28.70 6.26 -13.05
CA ASN A 555 29.90 7.09 -13.24
C ASN A 555 29.75 8.13 -14.37
N GLY A 556 28.55 8.30 -14.93
CA GLY A 556 28.28 9.29 -15.97
C GLY A 556 28.66 8.88 -17.39
N LEU A 557 28.89 7.59 -17.65
CA LEU A 557 29.17 7.12 -19.02
C LEU A 557 27.87 6.89 -19.77
N TYR A 558 27.75 7.44 -20.99
CA TYR A 558 26.61 7.19 -21.87
C TYR A 558 26.43 5.69 -22.14
N ILE A 559 25.22 5.18 -21.95
CA ILE A 559 24.85 3.78 -22.23
C ILE A 559 23.98 3.71 -23.49
N MET A 560 22.80 4.33 -23.44
CA MET A 560 21.81 4.29 -24.51
C MET A 560 20.89 5.50 -24.46
N GLN A 561 20.10 5.68 -25.52
CA GLN A 561 19.01 6.65 -25.55
C GLN A 561 17.84 6.09 -26.35
N TRP A 562 16.65 6.57 -26.07
CA TRP A 562 15.44 6.29 -26.85
C TRP A 562 14.51 7.50 -26.83
N GLY A 563 13.53 7.51 -27.73
CA GLY A 563 12.71 8.69 -28.01
C GLY A 563 13.14 9.41 -29.28
N GLU A 564 12.15 9.90 -30.02
CA GLU A 564 12.31 10.74 -31.20
C GLU A 564 11.11 11.69 -31.28
N GLU A 565 11.36 12.93 -31.70
CA GLU A 565 10.30 13.91 -31.95
C GLU A 565 9.63 13.57 -33.30
N THR A 566 8.41 13.02 -33.26
CA THR A 566 7.60 12.95 -34.48
C THR A 566 6.14 13.30 -34.18
N SER A 567 5.50 13.96 -35.14
CA SER A 567 4.09 14.39 -35.07
C SER A 567 3.08 13.23 -35.05
N SER A 568 3.52 11.97 -35.03
CA SER A 568 2.65 10.80 -35.10
C SER A 568 2.16 10.30 -33.74
N GLY A 569 2.72 10.80 -32.63
CA GLY A 569 2.29 10.47 -31.27
C GLY A 569 2.38 8.99 -30.92
N ARG A 570 3.28 8.23 -31.55
CA ARG A 570 3.37 6.78 -31.36
C ARG A 570 3.99 6.42 -30.00
N PRO A 571 3.74 5.20 -29.51
CA PRO A 571 4.48 4.65 -28.37
C PRO A 571 6.00 4.76 -28.57
N GLY A 572 6.70 5.22 -27.54
CA GLY A 572 8.15 5.40 -27.56
C GLY A 572 8.64 6.70 -28.22
N GLN A 573 7.73 7.59 -28.65
CA GLN A 573 8.04 8.94 -29.10
C GLN A 573 7.54 9.96 -28.06
N PHE A 574 8.20 11.10 -27.95
CA PHE A 574 7.87 12.12 -26.97
C PHE A 574 7.68 13.48 -27.61
N HIS A 575 6.91 14.32 -26.94
CA HIS A 575 6.80 15.75 -27.15
C HIS A 575 6.93 16.42 -25.77
N ILE A 576 8.17 16.81 -25.46
CA ILE A 576 8.59 17.28 -24.14
C ILE A 576 8.43 16.20 -23.05
N PRO A 577 9.31 15.18 -23.02
CA PRO A 577 9.44 14.33 -21.84
C PRO A 577 9.88 15.20 -20.66
N HIS A 578 8.99 15.42 -19.69
CA HIS A 578 9.14 16.49 -18.71
C HIS A 578 9.52 16.02 -17.30
N SER A 579 8.99 14.87 -16.87
CA SER A 579 9.23 14.32 -15.53
C SER A 579 9.37 12.81 -15.58
N LEU A 580 10.19 12.27 -14.67
CA LEU A 580 10.57 10.86 -14.59
C LEU A 580 10.19 10.27 -13.23
N ALA A 581 9.44 9.17 -13.23
CA ALA A 581 9.23 8.36 -12.03
C ALA A 581 9.74 6.93 -12.22
N LEU A 582 10.54 6.48 -11.27
CA LEU A 582 10.95 5.08 -11.16
C LEU A 582 9.86 4.29 -10.47
N ILE A 583 9.60 3.10 -11.01
CA ILE A 583 8.64 2.14 -10.48
C ILE A 583 9.40 0.85 -10.14
N PRO A 584 10.09 0.79 -8.98
CA PRO A 584 10.97 -0.33 -8.65
C PRO A 584 10.24 -1.68 -8.62
N ASP A 585 9.02 -1.69 -8.06
CA ASP A 585 8.14 -2.87 -7.94
C ASP A 585 7.90 -3.58 -9.27
N PHE A 586 7.94 -2.83 -10.38
CA PHE A 586 7.68 -3.33 -11.73
C PHE A 586 8.90 -3.24 -12.65
N SER A 587 10.05 -2.76 -12.14
CA SER A 587 11.26 -2.47 -12.92
C SER A 587 10.97 -1.57 -14.14
N GLN A 588 10.21 -0.48 -13.94
CA GLN A 588 9.84 0.46 -15.01
C GLN A 588 10.31 1.89 -14.72
N LEU A 589 10.53 2.65 -15.79
CA LEU A 589 10.66 4.11 -15.79
C LEU A 589 9.44 4.68 -16.51
N CYS A 590 8.65 5.51 -15.82
CA CYS A 590 7.52 6.20 -16.41
C CYS A 590 7.85 7.68 -16.62
N VAL A 591 7.41 8.20 -17.75
CA VAL A 591 7.75 9.52 -18.26
C VAL A 591 6.46 10.31 -18.49
N ALA A 592 6.34 11.49 -17.87
CA ALA A 592 5.33 12.48 -18.26
C ALA A 592 5.70 13.05 -19.63
N ASP A 593 4.92 12.70 -20.65
CA ASP A 593 5.07 13.21 -22.01
C ASP A 593 4.16 14.42 -22.15
N ARG A 594 4.69 15.58 -21.77
CA ARG A 594 3.91 16.74 -21.35
C ARG A 594 2.92 17.16 -22.40
N GLU A 595 3.38 17.56 -23.58
CA GLU A 595 2.53 18.13 -24.63
C GLU A 595 1.60 17.11 -25.31
N ASN A 596 1.77 15.82 -25.01
CA ASN A 596 0.88 14.76 -25.46
C ASN A 596 -0.19 14.38 -24.41
N GLY A 597 -0.14 14.97 -23.21
CA GLY A 597 -1.08 14.75 -22.12
C GLY A 597 -1.16 13.29 -21.70
N ARG A 598 -0.01 12.62 -21.56
CA ARG A 598 0.07 11.18 -21.25
C ARG A 598 1.30 10.81 -20.43
N ILE A 599 1.27 9.60 -19.87
CA ILE A 599 2.41 8.96 -19.20
C ILE A 599 2.82 7.76 -20.04
N GLN A 600 4.10 7.62 -20.37
CA GLN A 600 4.63 6.44 -21.05
C GLN A 600 5.62 5.70 -20.15
N CYS A 601 5.45 4.39 -20.02
CA CYS A 601 6.29 3.55 -19.16
C CYS A 601 7.17 2.61 -19.99
N PHE A 602 8.42 2.49 -19.57
CA PHE A 602 9.48 1.75 -20.26
C PHE A 602 10.17 0.78 -19.31
N ARG A 603 10.68 -0.34 -19.83
CA ARG A 603 11.45 -1.30 -19.05
C ARG A 603 12.80 -0.70 -18.65
N LEU A 604 13.13 -0.77 -17.37
CA LEU A 604 14.44 -0.36 -16.87
C LEU A 604 15.54 -1.20 -17.52
N GLY A 605 16.64 -0.52 -17.87
CA GLY A 605 17.82 -1.13 -18.47
C GLY A 605 17.73 -1.44 -19.97
N THR A 606 16.55 -1.49 -20.59
CA THR A 606 16.43 -1.70 -22.05
C THR A 606 15.75 -0.53 -22.78
N GLY A 607 14.97 0.30 -22.10
CA GLY A 607 14.21 1.38 -22.73
C GLY A 607 13.06 0.87 -23.63
N GLU A 608 12.66 -0.39 -23.49
CA GLU A 608 11.54 -0.97 -24.24
C GLU A 608 10.21 -0.40 -23.75
N PHE A 609 9.36 0.08 -24.67
CA PHE A 609 8.03 0.56 -24.34
C PHE A 609 7.16 -0.57 -23.75
N ILE A 610 6.53 -0.30 -22.61
CA ILE A 610 5.62 -1.24 -21.94
C ILE A 610 4.17 -0.84 -22.16
N ARG A 611 3.82 0.40 -21.79
CA ARG A 611 2.43 0.89 -21.81
C ARG A 611 2.36 2.41 -21.74
N GLU A 612 1.18 2.92 -22.05
CA GLU A 612 0.79 4.32 -21.92
C GLU A 612 -0.41 4.45 -20.97
N ILE A 613 -0.42 5.49 -20.15
CA ILE A 613 -1.57 5.94 -19.37
C ILE A 613 -2.01 7.29 -19.95
N LYS A 614 -3.22 7.37 -20.46
CA LYS A 614 -3.79 8.59 -21.03
C LYS A 614 -5.23 8.73 -20.60
N HIS A 615 -5.57 9.89 -20.06
CA HIS A 615 -6.92 10.21 -19.64
C HIS A 615 -7.35 11.56 -20.22
N LYS A 616 -8.64 11.70 -20.56
CA LYS A 616 -9.18 12.97 -21.08
C LYS A 616 -8.98 14.10 -20.07
N SER A 617 -9.16 13.80 -18.78
CA SER A 617 -9.02 14.77 -17.68
C SER A 617 -7.59 15.32 -17.51
N PHE A 618 -6.56 14.67 -18.06
CA PHE A 618 -5.22 15.27 -18.08
C PHE A 618 -5.18 16.53 -18.96
N GLY A 619 -6.12 16.68 -19.89
CA GLY A 619 -6.06 17.73 -20.90
C GLY A 619 -4.89 17.49 -21.86
N ARG A 620 -4.32 18.58 -22.37
CA ARG A 620 -3.20 18.51 -23.32
C ARG A 620 -1.84 18.39 -22.67
N GLU A 621 -1.70 18.85 -21.44
CA GLU A 621 -0.42 18.96 -20.76
C GLU A 621 -0.39 18.16 -19.47
N LEU A 622 0.59 17.27 -19.31
CA LEU A 622 0.86 16.58 -18.05
C LEU A 622 2.30 16.86 -17.59
N PHE A 623 2.46 17.63 -16.53
CA PHE A 623 3.75 18.19 -16.15
C PHE A 623 4.62 17.19 -15.37
N ALA A 624 4.07 16.61 -14.31
CA ALA A 624 4.87 15.82 -13.40
C ALA A 624 4.16 14.57 -12.90
N VAL A 625 4.95 13.54 -12.60
CA VAL A 625 4.46 12.27 -12.07
C VAL A 625 5.35 11.83 -10.90
N SER A 626 4.74 11.23 -9.88
CA SER A 626 5.44 10.67 -8.73
C SER A 626 4.86 9.32 -8.39
N TYR A 627 5.71 8.36 -8.02
CA TYR A 627 5.28 7.01 -7.68
C TYR A 627 5.56 6.70 -6.23
N VAL A 628 4.60 6.07 -5.57
CA VAL A 628 4.73 5.55 -4.21
C VAL A 628 4.62 4.03 -4.26
N PRO A 629 5.58 3.29 -3.65
CA PRO A 629 5.51 1.83 -3.52
C PRO A 629 4.16 1.40 -2.93
N GLY A 630 3.60 0.31 -3.47
CA GLY A 630 2.20 -0.07 -3.19
C GLY A 630 1.22 0.35 -4.28
N GLY A 631 1.71 0.89 -5.40
CA GLY A 631 0.94 0.96 -6.66
C GLY A 631 0.18 2.26 -6.88
N LEU A 632 0.50 3.34 -6.16
CA LEU A 632 -0.11 4.65 -6.39
C LEU A 632 0.80 5.54 -7.23
N LEU A 633 0.21 6.13 -8.27
CA LEU A 633 0.86 7.10 -9.15
C LEU A 633 0.16 8.45 -9.00
N PHE A 634 0.90 9.48 -8.68
CA PHE A 634 0.42 10.85 -8.56
C PHE A 634 0.84 11.63 -9.80
N ALA A 635 0.00 12.53 -10.29
CA ALA A 635 0.36 13.42 -11.38
C ALA A 635 -0.31 14.79 -11.27
N VAL A 636 0.21 15.79 -11.98
CA VAL A 636 -0.38 17.13 -12.11
C VAL A 636 -0.40 17.56 -13.58
N ASN A 637 -1.51 18.15 -14.01
CA ASN A 637 -1.67 18.66 -15.38
C ASN A 637 -1.38 20.16 -15.51
N GLY A 638 -1.33 20.62 -16.75
CA GLY A 638 -1.11 22.03 -17.11
C GLY A 638 -2.37 22.85 -17.27
N MET A 639 -2.18 24.15 -17.51
CA MET A 639 -3.28 25.09 -17.77
C MET A 639 -3.99 24.78 -19.10
N PRO A 640 -5.34 24.76 -19.14
CA PRO A 640 -6.07 24.54 -20.38
C PRO A 640 -5.86 25.70 -21.37
N TYR A 641 -5.81 25.38 -22.67
CA TYR A 641 -5.79 26.42 -23.70
C TYR A 641 -7.13 27.17 -23.77
N PRO A 642 -7.16 28.42 -24.27
CA PRO A 642 -8.40 29.16 -24.45
C PRO A 642 -9.46 28.35 -25.22
N GLY A 643 -10.57 28.04 -24.56
CA GLY A 643 -11.68 27.24 -25.12
C GLY A 643 -11.74 25.79 -24.64
N GLU A 644 -10.76 25.31 -23.87
CA GLU A 644 -10.79 24.00 -23.23
C GLU A 644 -11.38 24.09 -21.81
N ALA A 645 -12.04 23.02 -21.36
CA ALA A 645 -12.83 22.99 -20.13
C ALA A 645 -12.21 22.14 -19.01
N GLU A 646 -11.08 21.47 -19.26
CA GLU A 646 -10.47 20.58 -18.28
C GLU A 646 -9.77 21.39 -17.17
N PRO A 647 -10.09 21.16 -15.89
CA PRO A 647 -9.51 21.93 -14.79
C PRO A 647 -8.07 21.52 -14.50
N VAL A 648 -7.28 22.46 -13.99
CA VAL A 648 -5.94 22.19 -13.46
C VAL A 648 -6.06 21.57 -12.08
N GLN A 649 -5.54 20.35 -11.94
CA GLN A 649 -5.70 19.54 -10.73
C GLN A 649 -4.60 18.47 -10.62
N GLY A 650 -4.46 17.94 -9.41
CA GLY A 650 -3.70 16.73 -9.16
C GLY A 650 -4.56 15.49 -9.36
N PHE A 651 -3.92 14.41 -9.76
CA PHE A 651 -4.53 13.10 -9.97
C PHE A 651 -3.82 12.08 -9.09
N VAL A 652 -4.60 11.20 -8.48
CA VAL A 652 -4.09 9.94 -7.93
C VAL A 652 -4.60 8.82 -8.79
N MET A 653 -3.72 7.92 -9.20
CA MET A 653 -4.02 6.83 -10.10
C MET A 653 -3.52 5.51 -9.53
N ASN A 654 -4.24 4.44 -9.85
CA ASN A 654 -3.73 3.11 -9.65
C ASN A 654 -2.72 2.84 -10.76
N PHE A 655 -1.47 2.55 -10.40
CA PHE A 655 -0.43 2.32 -11.38
C PHE A 655 -0.77 1.14 -12.30
N SER A 656 -1.26 0.04 -11.75
CA SER A 656 -1.51 -1.20 -12.49
C SER A 656 -2.63 -1.04 -13.52
N THR A 657 -3.74 -0.39 -13.16
CA THR A 657 -4.88 -0.19 -14.06
C THR A 657 -4.75 1.08 -14.92
N GLY A 658 -4.04 2.09 -14.42
CA GLY A 658 -3.98 3.42 -15.04
C GLY A 658 -5.24 4.27 -14.77
N GLU A 659 -6.18 3.78 -13.96
CA GLU A 659 -7.40 4.51 -13.61
C GLU A 659 -7.12 5.60 -12.59
N ILE A 660 -7.82 6.73 -12.74
CA ILE A 660 -7.83 7.81 -11.75
C ILE A 660 -8.69 7.37 -10.56
N ILE A 661 -8.07 7.30 -9.39
CA ILE A 661 -8.70 6.96 -8.11
C ILE A 661 -9.31 8.21 -7.48
N ASP A 662 -8.63 9.34 -7.56
CA ASP A 662 -9.01 10.58 -6.91
C ASP A 662 -8.40 11.78 -7.64
N THR A 663 -9.00 12.95 -7.45
CA THR A 663 -8.42 14.22 -7.92
C THR A 663 -8.44 15.24 -6.80
N PHE A 664 -7.44 16.12 -6.79
CA PHE A 664 -7.28 17.10 -5.72
C PHE A 664 -6.88 18.47 -6.27
N ILE A 665 -7.38 19.51 -5.61
CA ILE A 665 -7.09 20.91 -5.91
C ILE A 665 -6.82 21.66 -4.61
N PRO A 666 -6.01 22.72 -4.62
CA PRO A 666 -5.90 23.61 -3.48
C PRO A 666 -7.25 24.28 -3.20
N LEU A 667 -7.62 24.37 -1.92
CA LEU A 667 -8.86 24.97 -1.43
C LEU A 667 -8.73 26.48 -1.29
N ARG A 668 -7.54 26.97 -0.92
CA ARG A 668 -7.31 28.40 -0.62
C ARG A 668 -7.09 29.26 -1.87
N LYS A 669 -6.49 28.70 -2.91
CA LYS A 669 -6.28 29.32 -4.22
C LYS A 669 -6.37 28.23 -5.29
N SER A 670 -6.36 28.62 -6.56
CA SER A 670 -6.16 27.69 -7.67
C SER A 670 -4.68 27.42 -7.89
N PHE A 671 -4.37 26.26 -8.47
CA PHE A 671 -3.10 26.08 -9.16
C PHE A 671 -2.94 27.16 -10.24
N GLU A 672 -1.75 27.73 -10.37
CA GLU A 672 -1.41 28.68 -11.44
C GLU A 672 -0.58 28.02 -12.52
N MET A 673 0.45 27.25 -12.14
CA MET A 673 1.20 26.36 -13.03
C MET A 673 1.91 25.29 -12.18
N PRO A 674 1.20 24.21 -11.80
CA PRO A 674 1.79 23.14 -11.02
C PRO A 674 2.79 22.40 -11.93
N HIS A 675 4.04 22.34 -11.48
CA HIS A 675 5.17 22.02 -12.33
C HIS A 675 5.90 20.77 -11.89
N ASP A 676 5.91 20.48 -10.59
CA ASP A 676 6.48 19.25 -10.05
C ASP A 676 5.65 18.70 -8.89
N ILE A 677 5.74 17.38 -8.66
CA ILE A 677 5.01 16.66 -7.62
C ILE A 677 5.89 15.61 -6.97
N VAL A 678 5.81 15.51 -5.64
CA VAL A 678 6.41 14.40 -4.89
C VAL A 678 5.43 13.88 -3.84
N ALA A 679 5.35 12.57 -3.71
CA ALA A 679 4.50 11.91 -2.73
C ALA A 679 5.32 10.99 -1.80
N SER A 680 4.95 10.93 -0.53
CA SER A 680 5.52 10.00 0.45
C SER A 680 4.68 8.72 0.58
N GLU A 681 5.26 7.68 1.17
CA GLU A 681 4.54 6.44 1.52
C GLU A 681 3.35 6.67 2.46
N ASP A 682 3.43 7.71 3.29
CA ASP A 682 2.34 8.16 4.18
C ASP A 682 1.25 8.95 3.43
N LYS A 683 1.26 8.95 2.09
CA LYS A 683 0.31 9.66 1.21
C LYS A 683 0.28 11.17 1.48
N ILE A 684 1.41 11.74 1.91
CA ILE A 684 1.60 13.19 1.94
C ILE A 684 2.10 13.59 0.57
N VAL A 685 1.43 14.55 -0.06
CA VAL A 685 1.75 14.99 -1.42
C VAL A 685 2.15 16.46 -1.38
N PHE A 686 3.24 16.79 -2.05
CA PHE A 686 3.68 18.17 -2.26
C PHE A 686 3.66 18.50 -3.74
N VAL A 687 3.10 19.66 -4.10
CA VAL A 687 3.07 20.16 -5.48
C VAL A 687 3.77 21.51 -5.54
N GLY A 688 4.79 21.61 -6.38
CA GLY A 688 5.54 22.83 -6.64
C GLY A 688 4.87 23.62 -7.75
N ASP A 689 4.60 24.90 -7.50
CA ASP A 689 3.95 25.78 -8.47
C ASP A 689 4.89 26.93 -8.85
N VAL A 690 5.23 27.00 -10.14
CA VAL A 690 6.20 27.98 -10.65
C VAL A 690 5.60 29.37 -10.78
N HIS A 691 4.30 29.50 -11.10
CA HIS A 691 3.66 30.82 -11.25
C HIS A 691 3.21 31.37 -9.90
N ALA A 692 2.60 30.53 -9.06
CA ALA A 692 2.23 30.90 -7.70
C ALA A 692 3.45 31.04 -6.77
N ARG A 693 4.62 30.54 -7.18
CA ARG A 693 5.90 30.58 -6.43
C ARG A 693 5.76 30.01 -5.03
N THR A 694 5.11 28.86 -4.93
CA THR A 694 4.77 28.22 -3.65
C THR A 694 4.84 26.71 -3.78
N VAL A 695 4.82 26.03 -2.62
CA VAL A 695 4.55 24.61 -2.53
C VAL A 695 3.20 24.42 -1.86
N TRP A 696 2.38 23.56 -2.44
CA TRP A 696 1.12 23.10 -1.88
C TRP A 696 1.35 21.78 -1.16
N LYS A 697 0.72 21.60 0.01
CA LYS A 697 0.74 20.33 0.74
C LYS A 697 -0.65 19.74 0.76
N PHE A 698 -0.75 18.47 0.42
CA PHE A 698 -1.96 17.67 0.52
C PHE A 698 -1.70 16.43 1.37
N ALA A 699 -2.76 15.91 1.96
CA ALA A 699 -2.70 14.69 2.75
C ALA A 699 -4.00 13.90 2.59
N SER A 700 -3.91 12.58 2.74
CA SER A 700 -5.09 11.74 2.70
C SER A 700 -5.98 11.97 3.91
N THR A 701 -7.27 12.17 3.68
CA THR A 701 -8.29 12.13 4.72
C THR A 701 -8.74 10.70 4.95
N GLU A 702 -7.92 9.90 5.63
CA GLU A 702 -8.51 8.76 6.32
C GLU A 702 -9.42 9.35 7.41
N SER A 703 -10.74 9.10 7.33
CA SER A 703 -11.73 9.73 8.22
C SER A 703 -11.22 9.77 9.66
N LYS A 704 -10.97 10.97 10.17
CA LYS A 704 -10.53 11.20 11.56
C LYS A 704 -11.57 10.67 12.53
N GLY A 705 -11.44 9.43 12.97
CA GLY A 705 -12.08 8.90 14.16
C GLY A 705 -11.14 9.06 15.35
N GLY A 706 -11.31 10.12 16.15
CA GLY A 706 -10.71 10.21 17.49
C GLY A 706 -9.62 11.26 17.71
N GLY A 707 -9.82 12.50 17.27
CA GLY A 707 -9.13 13.67 17.82
C GLY A 707 -10.11 14.53 18.60
N GLY A 708 -9.96 14.58 19.93
CA GLY A 708 -10.87 15.31 20.81
C GLY A 708 -11.10 16.76 20.37
N LEU A 709 -12.37 17.15 20.33
CA LEU A 709 -12.79 18.54 20.30
C LEU A 709 -12.13 19.28 21.48
N ASN A 710 -11.09 20.05 21.18
CA ASN A 710 -10.57 21.05 22.11
C ASN A 710 -11.50 22.26 22.04
N LEU A 711 -12.65 22.17 22.72
CA LEU A 711 -13.58 23.26 22.97
C LEU A 711 -12.97 24.22 24.01
N GLY A 712 -11.93 24.92 23.59
CA GLY A 712 -11.18 25.84 24.44
C GLY A 712 -10.41 26.86 23.61
N ASN A 713 -11.14 27.68 22.83
CA ASN A 713 -10.74 29.05 22.44
C ASN A 713 -11.77 29.78 21.54
N PHE A 714 -13.05 29.43 21.64
CA PHE A 714 -14.10 30.39 21.27
C PHE A 714 -14.35 31.28 22.49
N PHE A 715 -14.26 32.60 22.31
CA PHE A 715 -14.26 33.68 23.31
C PHE A 715 -12.90 34.10 23.89
N ALA A 716 -12.13 34.90 23.14
CA ALA A 716 -11.58 36.17 23.64
C ALA A 716 -10.87 36.96 22.53
N SER A 717 -11.05 38.28 22.60
CA SER A 717 -10.31 39.32 21.87
C SER A 717 -10.74 39.65 20.44
N HIS A 718 -11.88 40.32 20.32
CA HIS A 718 -12.00 41.47 19.41
C HIS A 718 -12.35 42.72 20.23
N LYS A 719 -11.33 43.54 20.50
CA LYS A 719 -11.48 44.94 20.89
C LYS A 719 -10.48 45.77 20.11
N GLY A 720 -11.00 46.70 19.31
CA GLY A 720 -10.29 47.92 18.96
C GLY A 720 -10.42 48.34 17.50
N TYR A 721 -11.58 48.87 17.11
CA TYR A 721 -11.60 50.02 16.19
C TYR A 721 -12.76 50.96 16.56
N SER A 722 -12.42 52.24 16.67
CA SER A 722 -13.26 53.34 17.14
C SER A 722 -14.07 53.97 16.00
N ARG A 723 -15.29 54.40 16.36
CA ARG A 723 -16.25 55.22 15.60
C ARG A 723 -15.64 56.41 14.85
N LYS A 724 -16.17 56.70 13.64
CA LYS A 724 -16.60 58.04 13.18
C LYS A 724 -17.41 57.99 11.86
N GLY A 725 -18.55 58.70 11.86
CA GLY A 725 -19.33 59.14 10.67
C GLY A 725 -20.23 58.05 10.04
N PHE A 726 -21.46 58.28 9.60
CA PHE A 726 -22.21 59.51 9.33
C PHE A 726 -23.71 59.14 9.24
N ASP A 727 -24.58 60.07 9.65
CA ASP A 727 -26.04 59.98 9.62
C ASP A 727 -26.65 60.08 8.19
N ARG A 728 -27.90 59.59 8.10
CA ARG A 728 -29.10 60.19 7.44
C ARG A 728 -29.55 59.79 6.02
N LEU A 729 -30.90 59.66 5.97
CA LEU A 729 -31.91 59.70 4.87
C LEU A 729 -32.44 58.31 4.44
N SER A 730 -33.67 57.91 4.83
CA SER A 730 -35.02 58.32 4.35
C SER A 730 -35.31 57.76 2.94
N THR A 731 -36.46 57.18 2.55
CA THR A 731 -37.83 56.92 3.07
C THR A 731 -38.59 56.14 1.97
N GLU A 732 -39.82 55.69 2.27
CA GLU A 732 -40.92 55.24 1.36
C GLU A 732 -41.01 53.72 1.06
N GLY A 733 -42.13 53.01 1.24
CA GLY A 733 -43.49 53.39 1.66
C GLY A 733 -44.45 52.19 1.78
N SER A 734 -45.43 52.34 2.68
CA SER A 734 -46.83 51.82 2.82
C SER A 734 -47.24 50.51 2.11
N ASP A 735 -47.71 49.48 2.83
CA ASP A 735 -49.06 49.28 3.43
C ASP A 735 -50.20 49.03 2.41
N GLN A 736 -50.82 47.83 2.44
CA GLN A 736 -52.28 47.70 2.59
C GLN A 736 -52.75 46.23 2.80
N GLU A 737 -53.67 46.10 3.74
CA GLU A 737 -54.37 44.91 4.25
C GLU A 737 -55.51 44.40 3.34
N LYS A 738 -56.07 43.24 3.78
CA LYS A 738 -57.45 42.70 3.65
C LYS A 738 -57.62 41.51 2.71
N ASP A 739 -58.48 40.53 2.98
CA ASP A 739 -59.25 40.01 4.13
C ASP A 739 -59.80 38.65 3.62
N GLU A 740 -59.94 37.66 4.53
CA GLU A 740 -61.01 36.63 4.61
C GLU A 740 -61.26 35.64 3.41
N ASP A 741 -61.66 34.37 3.52
CA ASP A 741 -62.03 33.45 4.61
C ASP A 741 -62.10 32.00 4.02
N ASP A 742 -62.23 31.02 4.92
CA ASP A 742 -62.85 29.68 4.80
C ASP A 742 -62.15 28.49 4.09
N GLY A 743 -61.95 27.42 4.90
CA GLY A 743 -62.72 26.19 4.65
C GLY A 743 -62.00 24.88 4.30
N THR A 744 -61.63 24.13 5.34
CA THR A 744 -61.75 22.65 5.51
C THR A 744 -60.97 21.64 4.64
N ASP A 745 -60.10 20.89 5.33
CA ASP A 745 -59.81 19.43 5.33
C ASP A 745 -60.20 18.54 4.14
N SER A 746 -59.23 17.78 3.61
CA SER A 746 -59.13 16.32 3.81
C SER A 746 -57.93 15.69 3.09
N GLU A 747 -57.23 14.80 3.79
CA GLU A 747 -56.11 13.94 3.33
C GLU A 747 -56.54 12.90 2.30
N GLU A 748 -55.62 12.48 1.39
CA GLU A 748 -55.65 11.14 0.78
C GLU A 748 -54.23 10.67 0.36
N GLU A 749 -53.81 9.54 0.93
CA GLU A 749 -52.62 8.75 0.61
C GLU A 749 -52.75 8.01 -0.73
N TYR A 750 -51.63 7.79 -1.44
CA TYR A 750 -51.55 6.96 -2.65
C TYR A 750 -50.66 5.72 -2.42
N SER A 751 -51.19 4.53 -2.75
CA SER A 751 -50.51 3.22 -2.73
C SER A 751 -50.43 2.60 -4.15
N PRO A 752 -49.50 1.64 -4.41
CA PRO A 752 -48.99 1.28 -5.74
C PRO A 752 -49.78 0.17 -6.49
N PRO A 753 -49.50 -0.09 -7.80
CA PRO A 753 -50.34 -0.92 -8.68
C PRO A 753 -49.96 -2.42 -8.73
N PRO A 754 -50.87 -3.31 -9.21
CA PRO A 754 -50.69 -4.78 -9.24
C PRO A 754 -50.12 -5.32 -10.59
N PRO A 755 -49.68 -6.60 -10.64
CA PRO A 755 -48.92 -7.20 -11.75
C PRO A 755 -49.78 -7.89 -12.83
N PRO A 756 -49.21 -8.23 -14.01
CA PRO A 756 -49.95 -8.75 -15.17
C PRO A 756 -50.05 -10.29 -15.23
N PRO A 757 -51.05 -10.84 -15.95
CA PRO A 757 -51.21 -12.29 -16.15
C PRO A 757 -50.68 -12.79 -17.51
N ALA A 758 -50.33 -14.08 -17.57
CA ALA A 758 -50.10 -14.89 -18.78
C ALA A 758 -50.57 -16.34 -18.50
N PRO A 759 -50.67 -17.26 -19.48
CA PRO A 759 -50.85 -17.17 -20.94
C PRO A 759 -52.04 -18.00 -21.48
N SER A 760 -52.36 -17.92 -22.78
CA SER A 760 -53.10 -18.98 -23.48
C SER A 760 -52.69 -19.13 -24.95
N SER A 761 -52.64 -20.39 -25.36
CA SER A 761 -52.22 -21.01 -26.62
C SER A 761 -52.93 -20.57 -27.91
N SER A 762 -52.15 -20.43 -28.99
CA SER A 762 -52.33 -21.12 -30.28
C SER A 762 -51.05 -21.10 -31.10
#